data_AF-A0A665UZM8-F1
#
_entry.id   AF-A0A665UZM8-F1
#
_cell.length_a   1.000
_cell.length_b   1.000
_cell.length_c   1.000
_cell.angle_alpha   90.00
_cell.angle_beta   90.00
_cell.angle_gamma   90.00
#
_symmetry.space_group_name_H-M   'P 1'
#
loop_
_entity.id
_entity.type
_entity.pdbx_description
1 polymer ?
#
loop_
_entity_poly.entity_id
_entity_poly.type
_entity_poly.pdbx_seq_one_letter_code
_entity_poly.pdbx_strand_id
1 'polypeptide(L)'
;MERLFLFPVMVALLVITDSYLLPQYELLQKQLVQLEEAEGGFDQFTRSYKTFGIQRKPDNSLFFKEWAPAAEALFLTGDFNDWDKFSHPYTKKEFGKWELILPPKQDKSPAVNHNTKLKVVVHTKQGERLYRISPWAKYVTQEDTAVVYDWVHWDPPQPYVQIHPRPTKPRSLRTYEAHVGIASPEGKIASYTNFTNNVLPRIKDLGYNCIQLMAIMEHAYYASFGYQVTSFFAASSRYGTPDELKQLIDVAHSMGIVVLLDVVHSHASKNTEDGLNQFDGSNSCFFHSPPRGEHTQWDSRLFNYSSWEVLRFLLSNLRWWMEEYRFDGFRFDGVTSMLYHHHGIGTSFSGDYSEYFGLQVDEDSLVYLMLANHILHTLYPDCITIAEDVSGMPALCRAVQEGGLGFDYRLAMAIPDKWIQILKELKDEDWSMGNIVYTLTNRRFGEKCIAYAESHDQALVGDKSLAFWLMDKEMYTNMSSLVPMTHIIDRGIQLHKMIRLLTHGLGGEGYLNFMGNEFGHPEWLDFPRVGNNHSYHYARRQFNLVDMDHLRYHQLYAFDRDMNRTEDKYGWLAAQPAFVSAKHEEDKVIVFDRANVLFIFNFHPSKSFQNYRIGVEVPGKYKIKLDTDETLYGGHGRLDHNTEFFSESHPFNGRPNSMKVNIPNVTLLTHQNPPSPPNMASSGFKKIPSAKL
;
A
#
# COMPACT_ATOMS: atom_id res chain seq x y z
N MET A 1 -2.35 -29.16 30.99
CA MET A 1 -1.13 -29.74 30.39
C MET A 1 -1.45 -30.91 29.44
N GLU A 2 -2.60 -30.90 28.74
CA GLU A 2 -3.04 -32.01 27.87
C GLU A 2 -3.96 -31.55 26.71
N ARG A 3 -3.76 -30.32 26.20
CA ARG A 3 -4.50 -29.76 25.06
C ARG A 3 -3.63 -29.24 23.90
N LEU A 4 -2.32 -29.51 23.92
CA LEU A 4 -1.36 -28.91 22.97
C LEU A 4 -0.75 -29.88 21.94
N PHE A 5 -1.17 -31.14 21.88
CA PHE A 5 -0.59 -32.15 20.97
C PHE A 5 -1.50 -32.60 19.82
N LEU A 6 -2.42 -31.74 19.37
CA LEU A 6 -3.21 -31.99 18.15
C LEU A 6 -3.34 -30.70 17.31
N PHE A 7 -2.22 -30.20 16.80
CA PHE A 7 -2.23 -29.45 15.53
C PHE A 7 -1.70 -30.40 14.44
N PRO A 8 -2.28 -30.41 13.22
CA PRO A 8 -2.07 -31.51 12.30
C PRO A 8 -0.62 -31.59 11.83
N VAL A 9 -0.14 -32.82 11.69
CA VAL A 9 1.07 -33.23 10.96
C VAL A 9 0.90 -32.92 9.46
N MET A 10 0.82 -31.64 9.12
CA MET A 10 0.91 -31.09 7.77
C MET A 10 1.82 -29.86 7.86
N VAL A 11 3.09 -30.07 8.20
CA VAL A 11 4.12 -29.11 7.79
C VAL A 11 4.07 -29.09 6.27
N ALA A 12 3.88 -27.90 5.69
CA ALA A 12 3.75 -27.78 4.25
C ALA A 12 5.03 -28.26 3.56
N LEU A 13 4.88 -28.86 2.36
CA LEU A 13 5.96 -29.46 1.59
C LEU A 13 7.19 -28.53 1.49
N LEU A 14 6.96 -27.22 1.33
CA LEU A 14 8.00 -26.18 1.21
C LEU A 14 8.97 -26.12 2.40
N VAL A 15 8.50 -26.06 3.65
CA VAL A 15 9.39 -25.96 4.84
C VAL A 15 10.24 -27.22 5.00
N ILE A 16 9.69 -28.38 4.63
CA ILE A 16 10.41 -29.66 4.70
C ILE A 16 11.45 -29.76 3.56
N THR A 17 11.16 -29.19 2.39
CA THR A 17 12.01 -29.33 1.21
C THR A 17 13.04 -28.22 1.03
N ASP A 18 12.81 -27.03 1.60
CA ASP A 18 13.71 -25.88 1.50
C ASP A 18 14.43 -25.63 2.84
N SER A 19 15.72 -25.94 2.86
CA SER A 19 16.57 -25.79 4.06
C SER A 19 16.70 -24.35 4.54
N TYR A 20 16.40 -23.35 3.70
CA TYR A 20 16.50 -21.94 4.09
C TYR A 20 15.33 -21.48 4.97
N LEU A 21 14.17 -22.12 4.90
CA LEU A 21 12.94 -21.65 5.54
C LEU A 21 12.68 -22.24 6.94
N LEU A 22 13.22 -23.44 7.21
CA LEU A 22 12.99 -24.14 8.47
C LEU A 22 13.45 -23.35 9.72
N PRO A 23 14.65 -22.74 9.77
CA PRO A 23 15.10 -22.01 10.96
C PRO A 23 14.18 -20.84 11.32
N GLN A 24 13.69 -20.11 10.31
CA GLN A 24 12.79 -18.96 10.49
C GLN A 24 11.45 -19.39 11.05
N TYR A 25 10.91 -20.52 10.56
CA TYR A 25 9.67 -21.08 11.09
C TYR A 25 9.80 -21.53 12.55
N GLU A 26 10.93 -22.13 12.94
CA GLU A 26 11.20 -22.52 14.32
C GLU A 26 11.26 -21.31 15.26
N LEU A 27 11.88 -20.21 14.83
CA LEU A 27 11.91 -18.95 15.58
C LEU A 27 10.51 -18.39 15.82
N LEU A 28 9.66 -18.38 14.80
CA LEU A 28 8.26 -17.98 14.96
C LEU A 28 7.52 -18.85 15.98
N GLN A 29 7.62 -20.18 15.87
CA GLN A 29 6.91 -21.09 16.77
C GLN A 29 7.32 -20.86 18.22
N LYS A 30 8.63 -20.68 18.46
CA LYS A 30 9.15 -20.32 19.78
C LYS A 30 8.52 -19.02 20.29
N GLN A 31 8.44 -17.99 19.44
CA GLN A 31 7.90 -16.69 19.82
C GLN A 31 6.39 -16.74 20.11
N LEU A 32 5.62 -17.54 19.35
CA LEU A 32 4.19 -17.76 19.60
C LEU A 32 3.95 -18.48 20.93
N VAL A 33 4.74 -19.51 21.26
CA VAL A 33 4.66 -20.19 22.57
C VAL A 33 4.94 -19.22 23.71
N GLN A 34 5.97 -18.38 23.57
CA GLN A 34 6.27 -17.37 24.59
C GLN A 34 5.13 -16.37 24.78
N LEU A 35 4.47 -15.93 23.70
CA LEU A 35 3.30 -15.04 23.78
C LEU A 35 2.12 -15.73 24.48
N GLU A 36 1.89 -17.02 24.19
CA GLU A 36 0.85 -17.80 24.86
C GLU A 36 1.12 -17.92 26.37
N GLU A 37 2.33 -18.30 26.76
CA GLU A 37 2.71 -18.53 28.15
C GLU A 37 2.76 -17.23 28.98
N ALA A 38 3.28 -16.14 28.42
CA ALA A 38 3.52 -14.90 29.16
C ALA A 38 2.32 -13.94 29.16
N GLU A 39 1.50 -13.95 28.10
CA GLU A 39 0.46 -12.93 27.88
C GLU A 39 -0.94 -13.53 27.70
N GLY A 40 -1.07 -14.86 27.77
CA GLY A 40 -2.34 -15.56 27.53
C GLY A 40 -2.79 -15.52 26.07
N GLY A 41 -1.82 -15.42 25.15
CA GLY A 41 -2.03 -15.43 23.71
C GLY A 41 -2.00 -14.05 23.05
N PHE A 42 -1.83 -14.04 21.72
CA PHE A 42 -1.64 -12.81 20.97
C PHE A 42 -2.91 -11.92 20.91
N ASP A 43 -4.11 -12.46 21.11
CA ASP A 43 -5.35 -11.66 21.06
C ASP A 43 -5.37 -10.59 22.16
N GLN A 44 -4.96 -10.93 23.38
CA GLN A 44 -4.85 -9.95 24.47
C GLN A 44 -3.63 -9.06 24.30
N PHE A 45 -2.49 -9.64 23.90
CA PHE A 45 -1.25 -8.90 23.67
C PHE A 45 -1.43 -7.73 22.71
N THR A 46 -2.13 -7.96 21.59
CA THR A 46 -2.39 -6.94 20.56
C THR A 46 -3.47 -5.92 20.93
N ARG A 47 -4.18 -6.07 22.05
CA ARG A 47 -5.13 -5.07 22.57
C ARG A 47 -4.52 -4.16 23.61
N SER A 48 -3.19 -4.06 23.67
CA SER A 48 -2.51 -3.27 24.70
C SER A 48 -2.85 -1.78 24.64
N TYR A 49 -3.29 -1.27 23.48
CA TYR A 49 -3.83 0.08 23.30
C TYR A 49 -5.11 0.34 24.14
N LYS A 50 -5.77 -0.68 24.70
CA LYS A 50 -6.89 -0.54 25.67
C LYS A 50 -6.41 -0.31 27.11
N THR A 51 -5.10 -0.32 27.33
CA THR A 51 -4.50 -0.14 28.66
C THR A 51 -3.38 0.88 28.67
N PHE A 52 -2.53 0.93 27.65
CA PHE A 52 -1.51 1.96 27.49
C PHE A 52 -2.11 3.27 26.96
N GLY A 53 -1.36 4.37 27.12
CA GLY A 53 -1.85 5.72 26.83
C GLY A 53 -2.90 6.12 27.87
N ILE A 54 -4.00 6.73 27.41
CA ILE A 54 -5.10 7.20 28.26
C ILE A 54 -6.39 6.40 28.02
N GLN A 55 -7.00 5.93 29.11
CA GLN A 55 -8.22 5.13 29.09
C GLN A 55 -9.24 5.66 30.08
N ARG A 56 -10.45 5.95 29.60
CA ARG A 56 -11.59 6.26 30.46
C ARG A 56 -12.18 4.98 31.04
N LYS A 57 -12.28 4.92 32.37
CA LYS A 57 -12.91 3.81 33.10
C LYS A 57 -14.43 4.03 33.23
N PRO A 58 -15.21 2.97 33.54
CA PRO A 58 -16.66 3.08 33.70
C PRO A 58 -17.14 4.08 34.75
N ASP A 59 -16.31 4.39 35.75
CA ASP A 59 -16.57 5.39 36.80
C ASP A 59 -16.12 6.81 36.41
N ASN A 60 -15.74 7.03 35.15
CA ASN A 60 -15.15 8.26 34.59
C ASN A 60 -13.77 8.64 35.14
N SER A 61 -13.11 7.78 35.93
CA SER A 61 -11.69 7.95 36.20
C SER A 61 -10.88 7.76 34.91
N LEU A 62 -9.74 8.46 34.82
CA LEU A 62 -8.81 8.33 33.70
C LEU A 62 -7.58 7.56 34.15
N PHE A 63 -7.35 6.40 33.53
CA PHE A 63 -6.19 5.57 33.75
C PHE A 63 -5.16 5.85 32.66
N PHE A 64 -3.93 6.11 33.09
CA PHE A 64 -2.79 6.33 32.23
C PHE A 64 -1.77 5.24 32.46
N LYS A 65 -1.17 4.74 31.37
CA LYS A 65 -0.05 3.81 31.46
C LYS A 65 0.97 4.03 30.36
N GLU A 66 2.24 4.10 30.75
CA GLU A 66 3.38 4.30 29.85
C GLU A 66 4.49 3.27 30.10
N TRP A 67 5.33 3.05 29.09
CA TRP A 67 6.56 2.27 29.21
C TRP A 67 7.77 3.18 29.02
N ALA A 68 8.53 3.42 30.10
CA ALA A 68 9.67 4.32 30.13
C ALA A 68 10.71 3.76 31.11
N PRO A 69 11.45 2.70 30.74
CA PRO A 69 12.30 1.97 31.67
C PRO A 69 13.49 2.79 32.19
N ALA A 70 14.05 3.71 31.40
CA ALA A 70 15.18 4.54 31.81
C ALA A 70 14.78 5.78 32.63
N ALA A 71 13.48 6.12 32.69
CA ALA A 71 13.00 7.26 33.44
C ALA A 71 13.20 7.08 34.95
N GLU A 72 13.58 8.18 35.61
CA GLU A 72 13.70 8.25 37.07
C GLU A 72 12.32 8.53 37.70
N ALA A 73 11.53 9.41 37.08
CA ALA A 73 10.14 9.68 37.43
C ALA A 73 9.35 10.14 36.19
N LEU A 74 8.04 9.85 36.19
CA LEU A 74 7.10 10.33 35.18
C LEU A 74 5.98 11.14 35.84
N PHE A 75 5.53 12.20 35.16
CA PHE A 75 4.38 13.01 35.57
C PHE A 75 3.49 13.31 34.37
N LEU A 76 2.21 13.57 34.63
CA LEU A 76 1.29 14.09 33.63
C LEU A 76 1.11 15.60 33.83
N THR A 77 1.09 16.35 32.74
CA THR A 77 0.83 17.79 32.74
C THR A 77 -0.04 18.17 31.53
N GLY A 78 -0.70 19.32 31.58
CA GLY A 78 -1.49 19.85 30.47
C GLY A 78 -2.39 21.00 30.89
N ASP A 79 -3.32 21.40 30.03
CA ASP A 79 -4.21 22.54 30.37
C ASP A 79 -5.09 22.24 31.58
N PHE A 80 -5.41 20.96 31.83
CA PHE A 80 -6.27 20.54 32.95
C PHE A 80 -5.68 20.84 34.34
N ASN A 81 -4.37 21.08 34.44
CA ASN A 81 -3.68 21.37 35.69
C ASN A 81 -2.75 22.59 35.57
N ASP A 82 -3.08 23.54 34.70
CA ASP A 82 -2.32 24.77 34.46
C ASP A 82 -0.83 24.52 34.14
N TRP A 83 -0.55 23.40 33.45
CA TRP A 83 0.80 22.95 33.13
C TRP A 83 1.73 22.77 34.34
N ASP A 84 1.17 22.48 35.52
CA ASP A 84 1.94 22.03 36.68
C ASP A 84 2.62 20.69 36.37
N LYS A 85 3.94 20.65 36.56
CA LYS A 85 4.82 19.57 36.09
C LYS A 85 4.92 18.40 37.06
N PHE A 86 4.46 18.55 38.30
CA PHE A 86 4.72 17.60 39.39
C PHE A 86 3.46 17.15 40.14
N SER A 87 2.35 17.86 39.97
CA SER A 87 1.07 17.59 40.64
C SER A 87 0.50 16.18 40.40
N HIS A 88 0.81 15.54 39.27
CA HIS A 88 0.26 14.22 38.90
C HIS A 88 1.36 13.19 38.60
N PRO A 89 2.06 12.66 39.62
CA PRO A 89 3.11 11.66 39.45
C PRO A 89 2.55 10.28 39.09
N TYR A 90 3.21 9.60 38.16
CA TYR A 90 2.96 8.18 37.92
C TYR A 90 3.64 7.32 38.98
N THR A 91 3.05 6.18 39.28
CA THR A 91 3.64 5.13 40.11
C THR A 91 4.43 4.16 39.23
N LYS A 92 5.73 4.00 39.52
CA LYS A 92 6.59 3.00 38.87
C LYS A 92 6.09 1.59 39.16
N LYS A 93 6.03 0.75 38.14
CA LYS A 93 5.70 -0.67 38.21
C LYS A 93 6.89 -1.50 37.73
N GLU A 94 6.73 -2.82 37.80
CA GLU A 94 7.71 -3.76 37.26
C GLU A 94 7.91 -3.55 35.75
N PHE A 95 9.04 -4.03 35.24
CA PHE A 95 9.39 -3.99 33.81
C PHE A 95 9.44 -2.58 33.20
N GLY A 96 9.65 -1.54 34.02
CA GLY A 96 9.76 -0.15 33.55
C GLY A 96 8.44 0.49 33.11
N LYS A 97 7.31 -0.09 33.51
CA LYS A 97 5.97 0.45 33.29
C LYS A 97 5.62 1.48 34.36
N TRP A 98 4.72 2.40 34.03
CA TRP A 98 4.30 3.49 34.89
C TRP A 98 2.80 3.68 34.80
N GLU A 99 2.12 3.86 35.94
CA GLU A 99 0.66 3.98 35.98
C GLU A 99 0.20 5.19 36.81
N LEU A 100 -0.85 5.86 36.35
CA LEU A 100 -1.52 6.97 37.05
C LEU A 100 -3.03 6.82 36.90
N ILE A 101 -3.77 7.10 37.97
CA ILE A 101 -5.24 7.20 37.94
C ILE A 101 -5.64 8.60 38.39
N LEU A 102 -6.35 9.32 37.53
CA LEU A 102 -7.00 10.57 37.90
C LEU A 102 -8.47 10.27 38.26
N PRO A 103 -8.91 10.61 39.49
CA PRO A 103 -10.31 10.46 39.87
C PRO A 103 -11.20 11.40 39.03
N PRO A 104 -12.49 11.07 38.83
CA PRO A 104 -13.43 11.97 38.17
C PRO A 104 -13.56 13.30 38.95
N LYS A 105 -14.01 14.34 38.26
CA LYS A 105 -14.32 15.65 38.87
C LYS A 105 -15.47 15.53 39.87
N GLN A 106 -15.69 16.57 40.68
CA GLN A 106 -16.76 16.59 41.68
C GLN A 106 -18.16 16.39 41.08
N ASP A 107 -18.38 16.84 39.85
CA ASP A 107 -19.61 16.65 39.07
C ASP A 107 -19.72 15.26 38.40
N LYS A 108 -18.78 14.35 38.69
CA LYS A 108 -18.61 13.00 38.12
C LYS A 108 -18.23 12.98 36.64
N SER A 109 -17.88 14.11 36.03
CA SER A 109 -17.30 14.11 34.68
C SER A 109 -15.85 13.61 34.71
N PRO A 110 -15.27 13.23 33.55
CA PRO A 110 -13.85 12.88 33.46
C PRO A 110 -12.92 13.99 33.97
N ALA A 111 -11.78 13.59 34.54
CA ALA A 111 -10.77 14.49 35.11
C ALA A 111 -10.19 15.47 34.08
N VAL A 112 -9.99 14.98 32.85
CA VAL A 112 -9.50 15.73 31.70
C VAL A 112 -10.63 15.78 30.67
N ASN A 113 -10.94 16.97 30.17
CA ASN A 113 -11.97 17.12 29.14
C ASN A 113 -11.43 16.69 27.78
N HIS A 114 -12.31 16.22 26.89
CA HIS A 114 -12.00 16.09 25.47
C HIS A 114 -11.39 17.39 24.90
N ASN A 115 -10.45 17.26 23.97
CA ASN A 115 -9.69 18.35 23.34
C ASN A 115 -8.81 19.17 24.29
N THR A 116 -8.47 18.61 25.46
CA THR A 116 -7.45 19.20 26.36
C THR A 116 -6.06 18.77 25.90
N LYS A 117 -5.10 19.71 25.89
CA LYS A 117 -3.70 19.40 25.61
C LYS A 117 -3.02 18.76 26.82
N LEU A 118 -2.15 17.80 26.55
CA LEU A 118 -1.43 17.00 27.53
C LEU A 118 0.03 16.84 27.11
N LYS A 119 0.92 16.61 28.08
CA LYS A 119 2.26 16.06 27.88
C LYS A 119 2.64 15.14 29.03
N VAL A 120 3.50 14.16 28.74
CA VAL A 120 4.23 13.39 29.75
C VAL A 120 5.52 14.14 30.07
N VAL A 121 5.77 14.40 31.36
CA VAL A 121 7.04 14.94 31.84
C VAL A 121 7.91 13.79 32.29
N VAL A 122 9.06 13.63 31.65
CA VAL A 122 10.05 12.60 31.95
C VAL A 122 11.21 13.24 32.70
N HIS A 123 11.47 12.75 33.90
CA HIS A 123 12.65 13.12 34.67
C HIS A 123 13.75 12.07 34.46
N THR A 124 14.90 12.50 33.96
CA THR A 124 16.04 11.61 33.70
C THR A 124 16.93 11.46 34.93
N LYS A 125 17.78 10.44 34.96
CA LYS A 125 18.78 10.25 36.03
C LYS A 125 19.78 11.39 36.12
N GLN A 126 20.00 12.11 35.01
CA GLN A 126 20.88 13.27 34.91
C GLN A 126 20.21 14.55 35.44
N GLY A 127 18.95 14.49 35.88
CA GLY A 127 18.19 15.63 36.40
C GLY A 127 17.52 16.48 35.32
N GLU A 128 17.51 16.02 34.06
CA GLU A 128 16.85 16.73 32.97
C GLU A 128 15.34 16.49 33.00
N ARG A 129 14.60 17.47 32.47
CA ARG A 129 13.14 17.44 32.38
C ARG A 129 12.74 17.52 30.92
N LEU A 130 12.21 16.42 30.42
CA LEU A 130 11.83 16.27 29.02
C LEU A 130 10.31 16.26 28.93
N TYR A 131 9.75 16.93 27.92
CA TYR A 131 8.33 16.89 27.62
C TYR A 131 8.12 16.01 26.41
N ARG A 132 7.18 15.08 26.52
CA ARG A 132 6.92 14.06 25.50
C ARG A 132 5.44 13.91 25.24
N ILE A 133 5.11 13.59 24.00
CA ILE A 133 3.82 13.03 23.64
C ILE A 133 3.81 11.55 24.04
N SER A 134 2.67 11.05 24.53
CA SER A 134 2.51 9.61 24.78
C SER A 134 2.73 8.83 23.49
N PRO A 135 3.53 7.74 23.48
CA PRO A 135 3.66 6.85 22.32
C PRO A 135 2.31 6.31 21.81
N TRP A 136 1.29 6.31 22.68
CA TRP A 136 -0.05 5.79 22.46
C TRP A 136 -1.08 6.93 22.24
N ALA A 137 -0.62 8.14 21.94
CA ALA A 137 -1.51 9.27 21.65
C ALA A 137 -2.42 8.96 20.45
N LYS A 138 -3.72 9.16 20.64
CA LYS A 138 -4.75 8.93 19.61
C LYS A 138 -4.92 10.12 18.67
N TYR A 139 -4.52 11.31 19.11
CA TYR A 139 -4.61 12.54 18.35
C TYR A 139 -3.58 13.53 18.86
N VAL A 140 -2.96 14.25 17.93
CA VAL A 140 -2.02 15.32 18.23
C VAL A 140 -2.31 16.45 17.24
N THR A 141 -2.04 17.70 17.59
CA THR A 141 -2.30 18.84 16.71
C THR A 141 -1.16 19.83 16.77
N GLN A 142 -0.97 20.59 15.70
CA GLN A 142 -0.03 21.71 15.65
C GLN A 142 -0.81 23.01 15.44
N GLU A 143 -0.55 24.02 16.25
CA GLU A 143 -1.03 25.37 15.99
C GLU A 143 -0.19 26.03 14.89
N ASP A 144 -0.79 26.91 14.08
CA ASP A 144 -0.15 27.51 12.89
C ASP A 144 1.21 28.20 13.16
N THR A 145 1.45 28.66 14.39
CA THR A 145 2.69 29.35 14.80
C THR A 145 3.65 28.45 15.58
N ALA A 146 3.24 27.22 15.93
CA ALA A 146 4.02 26.31 16.75
C ALA A 146 4.94 25.43 15.90
N VAL A 147 6.14 25.15 16.40
CA VAL A 147 7.09 24.22 15.76
C VAL A 147 6.79 22.77 16.11
N VAL A 148 6.25 22.54 17.32
CA VAL A 148 6.08 21.22 17.94
C VAL A 148 4.58 20.91 18.07
N TYR A 149 4.21 19.65 17.89
CA TYR A 149 2.85 19.19 18.12
C TYR A 149 2.51 19.08 19.62
N ASP A 150 1.23 19.24 19.93
CA ASP A 150 0.64 18.97 21.24
C ASP A 150 -0.12 17.64 21.21
N TRP A 151 -0.02 16.87 22.28
CA TRP A 151 -0.89 15.71 22.48
C TRP A 151 -2.28 16.19 22.92
N VAL A 152 -3.30 15.82 22.15
CA VAL A 152 -4.69 16.22 22.41
C VAL A 152 -5.49 15.01 22.91
N HIS A 153 -6.17 15.18 24.05
CA HIS A 153 -7.03 14.13 24.57
C HIS A 153 -8.27 13.92 23.68
N TRP A 154 -8.30 12.80 22.97
CA TRP A 154 -9.43 12.39 22.12
C TRP A 154 -10.37 11.42 22.86
N ASP A 155 -11.51 11.94 23.35
CA ASP A 155 -12.64 11.20 23.95
C ASP A 155 -13.95 11.92 23.59
N PRO A 156 -14.32 11.96 22.29
CA PRO A 156 -15.47 12.74 21.85
C PRO A 156 -16.76 12.28 22.55
N PRO A 157 -17.64 13.19 23.00
CA PRO A 157 -18.90 12.81 23.65
C PRO A 157 -19.83 11.98 22.77
N GLN A 158 -19.73 12.14 21.45
CA GLN A 158 -20.48 11.42 20.43
C GLN A 158 -19.48 10.88 19.40
N PRO A 159 -18.87 9.71 19.65
CA PRO A 159 -17.94 9.12 18.70
C PRO A 159 -18.67 8.69 17.43
N TYR A 160 -18.00 8.79 16.28
CA TYR A 160 -18.53 8.26 15.03
C TYR A 160 -18.69 6.73 15.10
N VAL A 161 -19.89 6.24 14.73
CA VAL A 161 -20.20 4.81 14.68
C VAL A 161 -20.25 4.38 13.22
N GLN A 162 -19.30 3.53 12.81
CA GLN A 162 -19.25 2.96 11.46
C GLN A 162 -20.36 1.92 11.30
N ILE A 163 -21.24 2.10 10.31
CA ILE A 163 -22.46 1.28 10.13
C ILE A 163 -22.37 0.30 8.97
N HIS A 164 -21.42 0.49 8.04
CA HIS A 164 -21.27 -0.38 6.88
C HIS A 164 -20.38 -1.58 7.21
N PRO A 165 -20.70 -2.79 6.71
CA PRO A 165 -19.81 -3.93 6.85
C PRO A 165 -18.59 -3.76 5.95
N ARG A 166 -17.50 -4.45 6.30
CA ARG A 166 -16.35 -4.56 5.39
C ARG A 166 -16.80 -5.21 4.08
N PRO A 167 -16.35 -4.72 2.91
CA PRO A 167 -16.57 -5.41 1.65
C PRO A 167 -15.91 -6.80 1.68
N THR A 168 -16.44 -7.73 0.89
CA THR A 168 -15.80 -9.04 0.70
C THR A 168 -14.44 -8.88 0.01
N LYS A 169 -13.44 -9.69 0.40
CA LYS A 169 -12.12 -9.71 -0.24
C LYS A 169 -12.26 -9.81 -1.78
N PRO A 170 -11.77 -8.82 -2.54
CA PRO A 170 -11.89 -8.85 -3.99
C PRO A 170 -11.14 -10.04 -4.61
N ARG A 171 -11.65 -10.58 -5.73
CA ARG A 171 -10.98 -11.66 -6.48
C ARG A 171 -9.57 -11.26 -6.95
N SER A 172 -9.42 -10.00 -7.37
CA SER A 172 -8.19 -9.34 -7.78
C SER A 172 -8.22 -7.90 -7.27
N LEU A 173 -7.06 -7.35 -6.94
CA LEU A 173 -6.96 -5.97 -6.49
C LEU A 173 -6.75 -5.02 -7.66
N ARG A 174 -7.59 -3.99 -7.70
CA ARG A 174 -7.43 -2.79 -8.51
C ARG A 174 -7.36 -1.64 -7.53
N THR A 175 -6.13 -1.25 -7.19
CA THR A 175 -5.81 -0.35 -6.09
C THR A 175 -5.60 1.08 -6.59
N TYR A 176 -6.33 2.02 -6.02
CA TYR A 176 -6.11 3.46 -6.18
C TYR A 176 -5.27 3.96 -5.00
N GLU A 177 -3.99 4.23 -5.24
CA GLU A 177 -3.07 4.79 -4.24
C GLU A 177 -3.30 6.30 -4.11
N ALA A 178 -3.53 6.76 -2.88
CA ALA A 178 -3.99 8.11 -2.63
C ALA A 178 -3.41 8.73 -1.36
N HIS A 179 -3.29 10.05 -1.39
CA HIS A 179 -2.89 10.88 -0.26
C HIS A 179 -3.92 12.00 -0.05
N VAL A 180 -4.54 12.03 1.13
CA VAL A 180 -5.69 12.91 1.42
C VAL A 180 -5.34 14.39 1.25
N GLY A 181 -4.20 14.83 1.79
CA GLY A 181 -3.83 16.24 1.83
C GLY A 181 -3.59 16.92 0.48
N ILE A 182 -3.41 16.15 -0.61
CA ILE A 182 -3.17 16.69 -1.97
C ILE A 182 -4.40 16.47 -2.88
N ALA A 183 -5.49 15.93 -2.33
CA ALA A 183 -6.65 15.47 -3.09
C ALA A 183 -7.67 16.57 -3.42
N SER A 184 -7.17 17.74 -3.81
CA SER A 184 -7.96 18.91 -4.22
C SER A 184 -7.19 19.68 -5.30
N PRO A 185 -7.87 20.42 -6.19
CA PRO A 185 -7.22 21.35 -7.12
C PRO A 185 -6.67 22.61 -6.43
N GLU A 186 -7.02 22.86 -5.17
CA GLU A 186 -6.53 24.00 -4.40
C GLU A 186 -5.11 23.75 -3.88
N GLY A 187 -4.25 24.78 -3.89
CA GLY A 187 -2.92 24.74 -3.28
C GLY A 187 -2.98 24.86 -1.76
N LYS A 188 -3.61 23.90 -1.09
CA LYS A 188 -3.73 23.79 0.37
C LYS A 188 -3.89 22.32 0.78
N ILE A 189 -3.73 22.03 2.07
CA ILE A 189 -4.01 20.70 2.61
C ILE A 189 -5.52 20.41 2.51
N ALA A 190 -5.89 19.38 1.75
CA ALA A 190 -7.26 18.89 1.67
C ALA A 190 -7.64 17.99 2.86
N SER A 191 -8.94 17.93 3.17
CA SER A 191 -9.46 17.20 4.33
C SER A 191 -9.98 15.80 4.02
N TYR A 192 -10.14 14.97 5.06
CA TYR A 192 -10.84 13.68 4.99
C TYR A 192 -12.25 13.83 4.42
N THR A 193 -12.98 14.85 4.86
CA THR A 193 -14.33 15.18 4.36
C THR A 193 -14.31 15.53 2.87
N ASN A 194 -13.32 16.29 2.39
CA ASN A 194 -13.16 16.55 0.96
C ASN A 194 -12.90 15.25 0.18
N PHE A 195 -12.00 14.40 0.66
CA PHE A 195 -11.71 13.11 0.02
C PHE A 195 -12.96 12.23 -0.07
N THR A 196 -13.70 12.15 1.03
CA THR A 196 -14.94 11.38 1.16
C THR A 196 -15.97 11.81 0.12
N ASN A 197 -16.21 13.12 -0.01
CA ASN A 197 -17.28 13.64 -0.85
C ASN A 197 -16.89 13.76 -2.33
N ASN A 198 -15.63 14.06 -2.63
CA ASN A 198 -15.23 14.48 -3.98
C ASN A 198 -14.32 13.47 -4.69
N VAL A 199 -13.65 12.58 -3.96
CA VAL A 199 -12.64 11.66 -4.51
C VAL A 199 -13.15 10.22 -4.51
N LEU A 200 -13.77 9.74 -3.42
CA LEU A 200 -14.36 8.39 -3.39
C LEU A 200 -15.32 8.11 -4.55
N PRO A 201 -16.22 9.03 -4.95
CA PRO A 201 -17.08 8.78 -6.11
C PRO A 201 -16.31 8.60 -7.42
N ARG A 202 -15.18 9.32 -7.59
CA ARG A 202 -14.33 9.20 -8.78
C ARG A 202 -13.60 7.86 -8.82
N ILE A 203 -13.07 7.42 -7.68
CA ILE A 203 -12.41 6.12 -7.54
C ILE A 203 -13.41 5.00 -7.87
N LYS A 204 -14.66 5.12 -7.38
CA LYS A 204 -15.73 4.17 -7.68
C LYS A 204 -16.09 4.16 -9.17
N ASP A 205 -16.24 5.34 -9.79
CA ASP A 205 -16.57 5.43 -11.22
C ASP A 205 -15.51 4.72 -12.07
N LEU A 206 -14.23 5.01 -11.81
CA LEU A 206 -13.06 4.41 -12.45
C LEU A 206 -12.97 2.88 -12.31
N GLY A 207 -13.76 2.24 -11.45
CA GLY A 207 -13.81 0.78 -11.31
C GLY A 207 -12.72 0.18 -10.42
N TYR A 208 -11.98 1.01 -9.69
CA TYR A 208 -11.11 0.53 -8.61
C TYR A 208 -11.94 -0.07 -7.47
N ASN A 209 -11.41 -1.11 -6.84
CA ASN A 209 -12.08 -1.83 -5.75
C ASN A 209 -11.31 -1.77 -4.42
N CYS A 210 -10.12 -1.16 -4.44
CA CYS A 210 -9.23 -1.02 -3.31
C CYS A 210 -8.66 0.40 -3.29
N ILE A 211 -8.49 0.99 -2.12
CA ILE A 211 -7.74 2.24 -1.90
C ILE A 211 -6.51 1.91 -1.05
N GLN A 212 -5.33 2.33 -1.49
CA GLN A 212 -4.14 2.38 -0.63
C GLN A 212 -4.02 3.80 -0.08
N LEU A 213 -4.23 3.97 1.23
CA LEU A 213 -4.30 5.28 1.85
C LEU A 213 -2.97 5.61 2.55
N MET A 214 -2.23 6.52 1.92
CA MET A 214 -0.91 6.95 2.37
C MET A 214 -0.99 8.04 3.45
N ALA A 215 0.09 8.20 4.21
CA ALA A 215 0.32 9.33 5.13
C ALA A 215 -0.75 9.52 6.22
N ILE A 216 -1.39 8.44 6.67
CA ILE A 216 -2.42 8.52 7.71
C ILE A 216 -1.84 8.48 9.11
N MET A 217 -0.80 7.68 9.35
CA MET A 217 -0.06 7.73 10.62
C MET A 217 0.57 9.11 10.75
N GLU A 218 0.40 9.74 11.91
CA GLU A 218 0.80 11.13 12.07
C GLU A 218 2.31 11.31 11.90
N HIS A 219 2.67 12.35 11.14
CA HIS A 219 4.03 12.67 10.75
C HIS A 219 4.22 14.19 10.79
N ALA A 220 5.17 14.70 11.58
CA ALA A 220 5.32 16.16 11.74
C ALA A 220 5.82 16.86 10.46
N TYR A 221 6.61 16.18 9.62
CA TYR A 221 7.15 16.76 8.39
C TYR A 221 6.29 16.39 7.18
N TYR A 222 5.41 17.30 6.74
CA TYR A 222 4.45 17.02 5.65
C TYR A 222 5.12 16.58 4.34
N ALA A 223 6.28 17.14 4.01
CA ALA A 223 7.03 16.77 2.82
C ALA A 223 7.77 15.42 2.94
N SER A 224 7.65 14.70 4.07
CA SER A 224 8.05 13.29 4.15
C SER A 224 7.06 12.36 3.45
N PHE A 225 5.93 12.89 2.97
CA PHE A 225 4.88 12.10 2.32
C PHE A 225 4.28 11.00 3.23
N GLY A 226 4.33 11.18 4.55
CA GLY A 226 3.90 10.18 5.53
C GLY A 226 5.00 9.29 6.10
N TYR A 227 6.19 9.23 5.48
CA TYR A 227 7.23 8.27 5.89
C TYR A 227 7.94 8.62 7.21
N GLN A 228 7.95 9.87 7.65
CA GLN A 228 8.57 10.29 8.92
C GLN A 228 7.55 10.29 10.08
N VAL A 229 7.06 9.11 10.44
CA VAL A 229 6.04 8.95 11.50
C VAL A 229 6.56 9.41 12.85
N THR A 230 5.74 10.20 13.55
CA THR A 230 6.00 10.71 14.90
C THR A 230 5.07 10.09 15.95
N SER A 231 3.77 9.98 15.66
CA SER A 231 2.76 9.43 16.57
C SER A 231 1.98 8.28 15.93
N PHE A 232 2.38 7.05 16.25
CA PHE A 232 1.97 5.84 15.53
C PHE A 232 0.48 5.50 15.65
N PHE A 233 -0.18 5.90 16.75
CA PHE A 233 -1.61 5.64 16.98
C PHE A 233 -2.51 6.81 16.58
N ALA A 234 -1.93 7.93 16.15
CA ALA A 234 -2.66 9.12 15.79
C ALA A 234 -2.97 9.14 14.28
N ALA A 235 -4.24 9.35 13.94
CA ALA A 235 -4.61 9.73 12.58
C ALA A 235 -4.17 11.18 12.35
N SER A 236 -3.54 11.44 11.20
CA SER A 236 -2.93 12.73 10.91
C SER A 236 -3.95 13.86 10.99
N SER A 237 -3.69 14.80 11.90
CA SER A 237 -4.57 15.92 12.22
C SER A 237 -4.71 16.94 11.10
N ARG A 238 -3.74 16.96 10.17
CA ARG A 238 -3.75 17.84 9.00
C ARG A 238 -5.01 17.74 8.16
N TYR A 239 -5.59 16.54 8.10
CA TYR A 239 -6.74 16.29 7.22
C TYR A 239 -8.08 16.36 7.97
N GLY A 240 -8.05 16.47 9.30
CA GLY A 240 -9.24 16.48 10.14
C GLY A 240 -9.07 15.63 11.40
N THR A 241 -10.20 15.16 11.90
CA THR A 241 -10.30 14.41 13.16
C THR A 241 -10.28 12.89 12.92
N PRO A 242 -9.99 12.08 13.95
CA PRO A 242 -10.12 10.62 13.89
C PRO A 242 -11.50 10.15 13.41
N ASP A 243 -12.56 10.86 13.80
CA ASP A 243 -13.94 10.50 13.43
C ASP A 243 -14.25 10.78 11.96
N GLU A 244 -13.65 11.81 11.36
CA GLU A 244 -13.75 12.06 9.91
C GLU A 244 -13.00 10.99 9.10
N LEU A 245 -11.90 10.43 9.61
CA LEU A 245 -11.24 9.27 8.98
C LEU A 245 -12.12 8.02 9.07
N LYS A 246 -12.76 7.76 10.22
CA LYS A 246 -13.72 6.65 10.36
C LYS A 246 -14.87 6.79 9.35
N GLN A 247 -15.39 8.00 9.17
CA GLN A 247 -16.42 8.30 8.17
C GLN A 247 -15.93 8.03 6.75
N LEU A 248 -14.71 8.46 6.39
CA LEU A 248 -14.14 8.20 5.07
C LEU A 248 -14.12 6.70 4.75
N ILE A 249 -13.62 5.88 5.68
CA ILE A 249 -13.52 4.42 5.51
C ILE A 249 -14.93 3.79 5.45
N ASP A 250 -15.85 4.21 6.30
CA ASP A 250 -17.23 3.70 6.30
C ASP A 250 -17.98 4.02 5.00
N VAL A 251 -17.77 5.21 4.44
CA VAL A 251 -18.33 5.59 3.13
C VAL A 251 -17.67 4.80 2.00
N ALA A 252 -16.35 4.57 2.03
CA ALA A 252 -15.70 3.68 1.06
C ALA A 252 -16.28 2.25 1.12
N HIS A 253 -16.51 1.72 2.33
CA HIS A 253 -17.16 0.42 2.54
C HIS A 253 -18.60 0.39 1.99
N SER A 254 -19.37 1.48 2.15
CA SER A 254 -20.71 1.61 1.54
C SER A 254 -20.68 1.52 0.01
N MET A 255 -19.55 1.89 -0.61
CA MET A 255 -19.30 1.80 -2.06
C MET A 255 -18.71 0.45 -2.48
N GLY A 256 -18.50 -0.49 -1.54
CA GLY A 256 -17.88 -1.78 -1.80
C GLY A 256 -16.39 -1.70 -2.10
N ILE A 257 -15.69 -0.68 -1.60
CA ILE A 257 -14.27 -0.46 -1.79
C ILE A 257 -13.53 -0.82 -0.50
N VAL A 258 -12.55 -1.72 -0.59
CA VAL A 258 -11.68 -2.02 0.55
C VAL A 258 -10.65 -0.90 0.72
N VAL A 259 -10.23 -0.60 1.95
CA VAL A 259 -9.26 0.45 2.25
C VAL A 259 -8.08 -0.16 3.01
N LEU A 260 -6.90 -0.05 2.42
CA LEU A 260 -5.63 -0.45 3.02
C LEU A 260 -4.91 0.78 3.57
N LEU A 261 -4.17 0.60 4.66
CA LEU A 261 -3.36 1.63 5.29
C LEU A 261 -1.87 1.41 4.97
N ASP A 262 -1.13 2.48 4.68
CA ASP A 262 0.34 2.48 4.75
C ASP A 262 0.80 2.38 6.21
N VAL A 263 1.53 1.32 6.53
CA VAL A 263 2.14 1.09 7.84
C VAL A 263 3.65 1.24 7.72
N VAL A 264 4.14 2.32 8.32
CA VAL A 264 5.57 2.63 8.39
C VAL A 264 6.12 2.09 9.70
N HIS A 265 6.40 0.79 9.75
CA HIS A 265 7.05 0.14 10.89
C HIS A 265 8.53 -0.13 10.66
N SER A 266 9.08 0.26 9.51
CA SER A 266 10.51 0.12 9.18
C SER A 266 11.40 1.05 9.99
N HIS A 267 10.91 2.23 10.35
CA HIS A 267 11.64 3.27 11.07
C HIS A 267 10.69 4.25 11.76
N ALA A 268 11.25 5.19 12.53
CA ALA A 268 10.54 6.33 13.11
C ALA A 268 11.35 7.62 12.94
N SER A 269 10.65 8.76 12.97
CA SER A 269 11.28 10.08 12.94
C SER A 269 12.27 10.28 14.11
N LYS A 270 13.33 11.06 13.87
CA LYS A 270 14.27 11.50 14.92
C LYS A 270 13.70 12.58 15.85
N ASN A 271 12.50 13.09 15.58
CA ASN A 271 11.82 14.05 16.45
C ASN A 271 11.67 13.52 17.89
N THR A 272 12.09 14.33 18.88
CA THR A 272 12.08 13.95 20.31
C THR A 272 10.95 14.60 21.09
N GLU A 273 10.55 15.83 20.77
CA GLU A 273 9.50 16.55 21.53
C GLU A 273 8.08 16.09 21.16
N ASP A 274 7.85 15.82 19.89
CA ASP A 274 6.58 15.38 19.31
C ASP A 274 6.63 13.99 18.65
N GLY A 275 7.77 13.30 18.76
CA GLY A 275 7.98 11.96 18.23
C GLY A 275 8.36 10.93 19.30
N LEU A 276 8.57 9.69 18.85
CA LEU A 276 8.91 8.55 19.70
C LEU A 276 10.38 8.54 20.15
N ASN A 277 11.25 9.32 19.48
CA ASN A 277 12.68 9.33 19.76
C ASN A 277 12.99 9.84 21.17
N GLN A 278 13.89 9.16 21.88
CA GLN A 278 14.29 9.53 23.24
C GLN A 278 13.13 9.77 24.20
N PHE A 279 12.08 8.94 24.09
CA PHE A 279 10.87 9.04 24.93
C PHE A 279 11.24 9.05 26.41
N ASP A 280 11.97 8.04 26.90
CA ASP A 280 12.36 7.94 28.31
C ASP A 280 13.69 8.66 28.64
N GLY A 281 14.18 9.49 27.71
CA GLY A 281 15.49 10.16 27.79
C GLY A 281 16.67 9.30 27.35
N SER A 282 16.46 8.02 27.02
CA SER A 282 17.52 7.14 26.49
C SER A 282 17.46 7.02 24.97
N ASN A 283 18.57 6.60 24.35
CA ASN A 283 18.58 6.28 22.92
C ASN A 283 17.99 4.89 22.60
N SER A 284 17.66 4.06 23.59
CA SER A 284 17.41 2.62 23.37
C SER A 284 16.03 2.12 23.81
N CYS A 285 15.09 3.01 24.13
CA CYS A 285 13.73 2.63 24.58
C CYS A 285 13.01 1.76 23.53
N PHE A 286 12.52 2.37 22.45
CA PHE A 286 11.85 1.64 21.35
C PHE A 286 12.81 1.18 20.25
N PHE A 287 14.06 1.64 20.31
CA PHE A 287 15.02 1.56 19.22
C PHE A 287 16.29 0.85 19.67
N HIS A 288 17.09 0.37 18.72
CA HIS A 288 18.46 0.01 19.05
C HIS A 288 19.26 1.25 19.45
N SER A 289 20.32 1.08 20.24
CA SER A 289 21.32 2.15 20.43
C SER A 289 22.07 2.41 19.11
N PRO A 290 22.51 3.65 18.86
CA PRO A 290 23.42 3.93 17.75
C PRO A 290 24.71 3.09 17.86
N PRO A 291 25.32 2.66 16.73
CA PRO A 291 24.92 2.99 15.36
C PRO A 291 23.78 2.12 14.80
N ARG A 292 23.50 0.92 15.34
CA ARG A 292 22.46 0.01 14.80
C ARG A 292 21.06 0.65 14.78
N GLY A 293 20.79 1.55 15.71
CA GLY A 293 19.50 2.24 15.83
C GLY A 293 19.27 3.44 14.92
N GLU A 294 20.15 3.70 13.94
CA GLU A 294 20.04 4.85 13.05
C GLU A 294 20.10 4.44 11.57
N HIS A 295 19.14 4.92 10.79
CA HIS A 295 19.14 4.78 9.33
C HIS A 295 19.76 6.03 8.71
N THR A 296 20.99 5.92 8.22
CA THR A 296 21.80 7.08 7.79
C THR A 296 21.21 7.83 6.60
N GLN A 297 20.72 7.11 5.58
CA GLN A 297 20.16 7.73 4.37
C GLN A 297 18.82 8.42 4.61
N TRP A 298 18.03 7.95 5.58
CA TRP A 298 16.71 8.51 5.90
C TRP A 298 16.74 9.42 7.12
N ASP A 299 17.90 9.59 7.75
CA ASP A 299 18.09 10.31 9.01
C ASP A 299 17.05 9.94 10.09
N SER A 300 16.87 8.63 10.31
CA SER A 300 15.75 8.07 11.10
C SER A 300 16.20 7.11 12.20
N ARG A 301 15.29 6.73 13.11
CA ARG A 301 15.52 5.73 14.15
C ARG A 301 15.00 4.34 13.74
N LEU A 302 15.74 3.29 14.12
CA LEU A 302 15.40 1.89 13.79
C LEU A 302 14.95 1.12 15.04
N PHE A 303 13.79 0.49 14.94
CA PHE A 303 13.16 -0.27 16.03
C PHE A 303 14.03 -1.42 16.51
N ASN A 304 13.95 -1.72 17.81
CA ASN A 304 14.49 -2.96 18.36
C ASN A 304 13.39 -4.02 18.38
N TYR A 305 13.22 -4.75 17.28
CA TYR A 305 12.16 -5.76 17.12
C TYR A 305 12.27 -6.94 18.10
N SER A 306 13.45 -7.18 18.70
CA SER A 306 13.63 -8.20 19.74
C SER A 306 13.01 -7.81 21.10
N SER A 307 12.69 -6.52 21.30
CA SER A 307 12.14 -6.03 22.56
C SER A 307 10.65 -6.37 22.70
N TRP A 308 10.28 -6.99 23.83
CA TRP A 308 8.91 -7.41 24.10
C TRP A 308 7.88 -6.27 24.03
N GLU A 309 8.22 -5.11 24.58
CA GLU A 309 7.31 -3.95 24.57
C GLU A 309 7.29 -3.23 23.21
N VAL A 310 8.33 -3.40 22.37
CA VAL A 310 8.30 -2.95 20.97
C VAL A 310 7.40 -3.86 20.14
N LEU A 311 7.48 -5.18 20.30
CA LEU A 311 6.52 -6.10 19.70
C LEU A 311 5.08 -5.77 20.13
N ARG A 312 4.87 -5.50 21.42
CA ARG A 312 3.56 -5.10 21.96
C ARG A 312 3.06 -3.83 21.28
N PHE A 313 3.92 -2.82 21.17
CA PHE A 313 3.61 -1.54 20.55
C PHE A 313 3.20 -1.71 19.08
N LEU A 314 4.05 -2.33 18.27
CA LEU A 314 3.84 -2.47 16.83
C LEU A 314 2.67 -3.40 16.49
N LEU A 315 2.55 -4.54 17.17
CA LEU A 315 1.43 -5.48 16.94
C LEU A 315 0.09 -4.89 17.45
N SER A 316 0.12 -4.12 18.53
CA SER A 316 -1.07 -3.39 18.97
C SER A 316 -1.42 -2.24 18.03
N ASN A 317 -0.44 -1.65 17.35
CA ASN A 317 -0.69 -0.62 16.35
C ASN A 317 -1.47 -1.17 15.15
N LEU A 318 -1.06 -2.34 14.64
CA LEU A 318 -1.82 -3.04 13.59
C LEU A 318 -3.26 -3.33 14.03
N ARG A 319 -3.43 -3.83 15.26
CA ARG A 319 -4.76 -4.11 15.82
C ARG A 319 -5.61 -2.85 15.99
N TRP A 320 -4.99 -1.75 16.40
CA TRP A 320 -5.63 -0.45 16.55
C TRP A 320 -6.23 0.03 15.22
N TRP A 321 -5.47 -0.01 14.14
CA TRP A 321 -5.96 0.40 12.82
C TRP A 321 -7.06 -0.53 12.27
N MET A 322 -6.98 -1.84 12.57
CA MET A 322 -8.04 -2.81 12.21
C MET A 322 -9.34 -2.62 13.00
N GLU A 323 -9.26 -2.30 14.30
CA GLU A 323 -10.45 -2.24 15.17
C GLU A 323 -11.07 -0.84 15.25
N GLU A 324 -10.25 0.21 15.42
CA GLU A 324 -10.75 1.58 15.64
C GLU A 324 -11.24 2.24 14.34
N TYR A 325 -10.50 2.04 13.25
CA TYR A 325 -10.77 2.70 11.96
C TYR A 325 -11.34 1.76 10.91
N ARG A 326 -11.24 0.45 11.15
CA ARG A 326 -11.72 -0.59 10.25
C ARG A 326 -11.05 -0.59 8.87
N PHE A 327 -9.74 -0.35 8.80
CA PHE A 327 -8.96 -0.68 7.60
C PHE A 327 -9.03 -2.18 7.30
N ASP A 328 -9.02 -2.57 6.02
CA ASP A 328 -9.14 -3.94 5.52
C ASP A 328 -7.80 -4.67 5.36
N GLY A 329 -6.71 -3.98 5.72
CA GLY A 329 -5.36 -4.50 5.60
C GLY A 329 -4.36 -3.37 5.45
N PHE A 330 -3.14 -3.72 5.03
CA PHE A 330 -1.98 -2.85 5.11
C PHE A 330 -1.04 -3.01 3.92
N ARG A 331 -0.36 -1.92 3.58
CA ARG A 331 0.97 -1.98 2.93
C ARG A 331 2.02 -1.72 4.00
N PHE A 332 3.01 -2.60 4.10
CA PHE A 332 4.18 -2.38 4.96
C PHE A 332 5.28 -1.74 4.12
N ASP A 333 5.67 -0.53 4.50
CA ASP A 333 6.63 0.29 3.75
C ASP A 333 8.06 0.09 4.24
N GLY A 334 9.01 0.09 3.29
CA GLY A 334 10.42 -0.12 3.59
C GLY A 334 10.76 -1.52 4.10
N VAL A 335 10.07 -2.57 3.63
CA VAL A 335 10.32 -3.96 4.07
C VAL A 335 11.76 -4.38 3.74
N THR A 336 12.33 -3.96 2.61
CA THR A 336 13.75 -4.20 2.31
C THR A 336 14.68 -3.64 3.40
N SER A 337 14.35 -2.46 3.96
CA SER A 337 15.15 -1.86 5.04
C SER A 337 15.05 -2.67 6.33
N MET A 338 13.90 -3.29 6.59
CA MET A 338 13.70 -4.17 7.73
C MET A 338 14.46 -5.49 7.57
N LEU A 339 14.37 -6.12 6.39
CA LEU A 339 14.87 -7.48 6.16
C LEU A 339 16.38 -7.60 6.29
N TYR A 340 17.14 -6.54 6.01
CA TYR A 340 18.60 -6.60 5.97
C TYR A 340 19.25 -5.53 6.85
N HIS A 341 20.31 -5.90 7.55
CA HIS A 341 21.10 -4.95 8.35
C HIS A 341 21.79 -3.86 7.53
N HIS A 342 22.00 -4.08 6.22
CA HIS A 342 22.50 -3.05 5.28
C HIS A 342 21.35 -2.27 4.62
N HIS A 343 20.10 -2.60 4.92
CA HIS A 343 18.89 -1.92 4.46
C HIS A 343 18.69 -1.87 2.93
N GLY A 344 19.38 -2.75 2.19
CA GLY A 344 19.45 -2.70 0.72
C GLY A 344 20.30 -1.53 0.16
N ILE A 345 20.92 -0.71 1.01
CA ILE A 345 21.71 0.45 0.57
C ILE A 345 23.01 -0.04 -0.09
N GLY A 346 23.29 0.49 -1.28
CA GLY A 346 24.50 0.15 -2.04
C GLY A 346 24.62 -1.35 -2.39
N THR A 347 23.52 -2.09 -2.33
CA THR A 347 23.46 -3.54 -2.55
C THR A 347 22.61 -3.82 -3.78
N SER A 348 23.09 -4.69 -4.67
CA SER A 348 22.32 -5.20 -5.80
C SER A 348 21.88 -6.62 -5.49
N PHE A 349 20.66 -6.96 -5.88
CA PHE A 349 20.10 -8.31 -5.74
C PHE A 349 20.08 -8.98 -7.11
N SER A 350 20.94 -9.97 -7.31
CA SER A 350 21.09 -10.70 -8.57
C SER A 350 20.08 -11.86 -8.70
N GLY A 351 19.54 -12.32 -7.57
CA GLY A 351 18.71 -13.52 -7.50
C GLY A 351 19.45 -14.74 -6.91
N ASP A 352 20.74 -14.60 -6.58
CA ASP A 352 21.47 -15.60 -5.81
C ASP A 352 20.90 -15.69 -4.38
N TYR A 353 20.50 -16.90 -3.97
CA TYR A 353 19.86 -17.13 -2.68
C TYR A 353 20.72 -16.74 -1.48
N SER A 354 22.05 -16.75 -1.61
CA SER A 354 22.95 -16.30 -0.54
C SER A 354 22.81 -14.81 -0.18
N GLU A 355 22.28 -13.99 -1.10
CA GLU A 355 21.99 -12.57 -0.87
C GLU A 355 20.75 -12.39 0.02
N TYR A 356 19.82 -13.35 0.00
CA TYR A 356 18.55 -13.33 0.73
C TYR A 356 18.59 -14.12 2.04
N PHE A 357 19.49 -15.09 2.15
CA PHE A 357 19.61 -15.99 3.29
C PHE A 357 21.06 -16.04 3.77
N GLY A 358 21.38 -15.21 4.76
CA GLY A 358 22.71 -15.13 5.35
C GLY A 358 22.73 -14.25 6.60
N LEU A 359 23.92 -13.97 7.14
CA LEU A 359 24.12 -13.19 8.37
C LEU A 359 23.67 -11.73 8.25
N GLN A 360 23.43 -11.25 7.02
CA GLN A 360 22.92 -9.92 6.75
C GLN A 360 21.43 -9.75 7.02
N VAL A 361 20.68 -10.85 7.13
CA VAL A 361 19.24 -10.83 7.37
C VAL A 361 18.99 -10.48 8.83
N ASP A 362 18.11 -9.52 9.08
CA ASP A 362 17.67 -9.18 10.43
C ASP A 362 16.58 -10.18 10.88
N GLU A 363 16.99 -11.19 11.64
CA GLU A 363 16.06 -12.22 12.14
C GLU A 363 14.98 -11.65 13.05
N ASP A 364 15.28 -10.60 13.83
CA ASP A 364 14.33 -9.99 14.75
C ASP A 364 13.17 -9.34 13.98
N SER A 365 13.51 -8.61 12.90
CA SER A 365 12.51 -7.97 12.03
C SER A 365 11.69 -9.01 11.25
N LEU A 366 12.33 -10.08 10.78
CA LEU A 366 11.68 -11.18 10.07
C LEU A 366 10.64 -11.85 10.96
N VAL A 367 11.00 -12.17 12.21
CA VAL A 367 10.06 -12.74 13.20
C VAL A 367 8.90 -11.78 13.48
N TYR A 368 9.17 -10.48 13.61
CA TYR A 368 8.11 -9.49 13.75
C TYR A 368 7.12 -9.51 12.56
N LEU A 369 7.62 -9.55 11.32
CA LEU A 369 6.78 -9.59 10.12
C LEU A 369 5.96 -10.89 10.03
N MET A 370 6.56 -12.04 10.35
CA MET A 370 5.86 -13.32 10.42
C MET A 370 4.75 -13.30 11.49
N LEU A 371 5.03 -12.78 12.69
CA LEU A 371 4.02 -12.62 13.75
C LEU A 371 2.90 -11.70 13.30
N ALA A 372 3.22 -10.55 12.72
CA ALA A 372 2.25 -9.57 12.25
C ALA A 372 1.29 -10.23 11.25
N ASN A 373 1.82 -10.88 10.21
CA ASN A 373 1.00 -11.56 9.22
C ASN A 373 0.23 -12.76 9.80
N HIS A 374 0.84 -13.58 10.67
CA HIS A 374 0.15 -14.69 11.31
C HIS A 374 -1.05 -14.21 12.14
N ILE A 375 -0.85 -13.19 12.97
CA ILE A 375 -1.88 -12.64 13.85
C ILE A 375 -2.98 -11.97 13.04
N LEU A 376 -2.63 -11.14 12.05
CA LEU A 376 -3.59 -10.46 11.21
C LEU A 376 -4.50 -11.45 10.47
N HIS A 377 -3.95 -12.45 9.79
CA HIS A 377 -4.75 -13.42 9.05
C HIS A 377 -5.52 -14.40 9.96
N THR A 378 -5.05 -14.62 11.20
CA THR A 378 -5.79 -15.45 12.16
C THR A 378 -7.01 -14.71 12.72
N LEU A 379 -6.88 -13.42 13.02
CA LEU A 379 -7.96 -12.60 13.56
C LEU A 379 -8.90 -12.07 12.48
N TYR A 380 -8.36 -11.80 11.29
CA TYR A 380 -9.04 -11.18 10.16
C TYR A 380 -8.70 -11.97 8.87
N PRO A 381 -9.42 -13.07 8.58
CA PRO A 381 -9.08 -13.96 7.46
C PRO A 381 -9.09 -13.28 6.08
N ASP A 382 -9.93 -12.25 5.91
CA ASP A 382 -10.03 -11.48 4.67
C ASP A 382 -9.05 -10.29 4.60
N CYS A 383 -8.20 -10.11 5.63
CA CYS A 383 -7.13 -9.11 5.62
C CYS A 383 -6.25 -9.26 4.39
N ILE A 384 -5.71 -8.13 3.94
CA ILE A 384 -4.73 -8.09 2.86
C ILE A 384 -3.47 -7.39 3.38
N THR A 385 -2.31 -8.04 3.24
CA THR A 385 -1.02 -7.40 3.52
C THR A 385 -0.14 -7.35 2.27
N ILE A 386 0.39 -6.17 1.97
CA ILE A 386 1.27 -5.90 0.84
C ILE A 386 2.65 -5.53 1.37
N ALA A 387 3.71 -6.14 0.85
CA ALA A 387 5.09 -5.76 1.15
C ALA A 387 5.64 -4.82 0.07
N GLU A 388 6.16 -3.66 0.50
CA GLU A 388 7.06 -2.84 -0.31
C GLU A 388 8.50 -3.36 -0.12
N ASP A 389 8.89 -4.30 -0.97
CA ASP A 389 10.24 -4.87 -1.00
C ASP A 389 10.82 -4.80 -2.40
N VAL A 390 11.93 -4.09 -2.58
CA VAL A 390 12.65 -4.03 -3.86
C VAL A 390 13.58 -5.23 -4.06
N SER A 391 13.99 -5.92 -2.99
CA SER A 391 15.02 -6.97 -3.07
C SER A 391 14.57 -8.19 -3.87
N GLY A 392 13.30 -8.60 -3.75
CA GLY A 392 12.83 -9.84 -4.37
C GLY A 392 12.85 -11.05 -3.45
N MET A 393 12.85 -10.86 -2.12
CA MET A 393 13.04 -11.94 -1.14
C MET A 393 12.12 -13.15 -1.44
N PRO A 394 12.67 -14.36 -1.66
CA PRO A 394 11.88 -15.56 -1.86
C PRO A 394 11.00 -15.89 -0.66
N ALA A 395 9.80 -16.43 -0.92
CA ALA A 395 8.82 -16.80 0.11
C ALA A 395 8.25 -15.62 0.93
N LEU A 396 8.52 -14.37 0.54
CA LEU A 396 7.94 -13.18 1.17
C LEU A 396 6.41 -13.23 1.13
N CYS A 397 5.84 -13.67 0.01
CA CYS A 397 4.40 -13.74 -0.21
C CYS A 397 3.84 -15.18 -0.12
N ARG A 398 4.48 -16.05 0.67
CA ARG A 398 3.98 -17.39 1.00
C ARG A 398 3.45 -17.40 2.42
N ALA A 399 2.49 -18.29 2.69
CA ALA A 399 1.87 -18.37 4.00
C ALA A 399 2.91 -18.72 5.08
N VAL A 400 2.67 -18.23 6.30
CA VAL A 400 3.58 -18.45 7.43
C VAL A 400 3.70 -19.94 7.78
N GLN A 401 2.63 -20.71 7.62
CA GLN A 401 2.60 -22.17 7.81
C GLN A 401 3.44 -22.92 6.76
N GLU A 402 3.79 -22.25 5.66
CA GLU A 402 4.70 -22.75 4.62
C GLU A 402 6.14 -22.24 4.78
N GLY A 403 6.44 -21.55 5.90
CA GLY A 403 7.75 -20.96 6.17
C GLY A 403 8.00 -19.62 5.47
N GLY A 404 6.98 -19.05 4.81
CA GLY A 404 7.05 -17.71 4.26
C GLY A 404 6.82 -16.60 5.30
N LEU A 405 6.95 -15.35 4.88
CA LEU A 405 6.72 -14.19 5.76
C LEU A 405 5.22 -13.84 5.92
N GLY A 406 4.35 -14.45 5.11
CA GLY A 406 2.90 -14.34 5.25
C GLY A 406 2.26 -13.16 4.54
N PHE A 407 2.99 -12.40 3.72
CA PHE A 407 2.39 -11.34 2.91
C PHE A 407 1.48 -11.92 1.82
N ASP A 408 0.42 -11.17 1.51
CA ASP A 408 -0.51 -11.53 0.45
C ASP A 408 0.01 -11.12 -0.94
N TYR A 409 0.71 -9.99 -1.02
CA TYR A 409 1.30 -9.46 -2.25
C TYR A 409 2.63 -8.76 -1.96
N ARG A 410 3.45 -8.62 -3.01
CA ARG A 410 4.56 -7.65 -3.08
C ARG A 410 4.34 -6.65 -4.20
N LEU A 411 4.98 -5.48 -4.10
CA LEU A 411 5.02 -4.53 -5.21
C LEU A 411 6.00 -4.98 -6.32
N ALA A 412 5.59 -4.86 -7.58
CA ALA A 412 6.43 -5.15 -8.74
C ALA A 412 7.29 -3.92 -9.15
N MET A 413 8.19 -3.52 -8.25
CA MET A 413 8.90 -2.23 -8.30
C MET A 413 9.82 -2.04 -9.52
N ALA A 414 10.24 -3.13 -10.19
CA ALA A 414 11.07 -3.05 -11.38
C ALA A 414 10.33 -2.61 -12.66
N ILE A 415 8.98 -2.64 -12.66
CA ILE A 415 8.18 -2.30 -13.84
C ILE A 415 8.26 -0.80 -14.17
N PRO A 416 8.03 0.14 -13.23
CA PRO A 416 8.20 1.56 -13.51
C PRO A 416 9.60 1.94 -14.00
N ASP A 417 10.65 1.38 -13.39
CA ASP A 417 12.05 1.63 -13.80
C ASP A 417 12.26 1.26 -15.28
N LYS A 418 11.65 0.16 -15.73
CA LYS A 418 11.70 -0.25 -17.13
C LYS A 418 11.05 0.78 -18.04
N TRP A 419 9.89 1.33 -17.67
CA TRP A 419 9.21 2.33 -18.49
C TRP A 419 9.99 3.65 -18.53
N ILE A 420 10.54 4.11 -17.41
CA ILE A 420 11.41 5.30 -17.37
C ILE A 420 12.62 5.08 -18.26
N GLN A 421 13.33 3.95 -18.09
CA GLN A 421 14.52 3.63 -18.86
C GLN A 421 14.21 3.73 -20.37
N ILE A 422 13.14 3.09 -20.81
CA ILE A 422 12.73 3.05 -22.21
C ILE A 422 12.38 4.46 -22.72
N LEU A 423 11.60 5.25 -21.96
CA LEU A 423 11.17 6.58 -22.38
C LEU A 423 12.29 7.62 -22.35
N LYS A 424 13.30 7.43 -21.49
CA LYS A 424 14.41 8.35 -21.31
C LYS A 424 15.57 8.07 -22.25
N GLU A 425 15.87 6.80 -22.49
CA GLU A 425 17.14 6.38 -23.12
C GLU A 425 16.97 5.90 -24.57
N LEU A 426 15.76 5.48 -24.97
CA LEU A 426 15.53 4.81 -26.24
C LEU A 426 14.52 5.55 -27.12
N LYS A 427 14.71 5.46 -28.44
CA LYS A 427 13.67 5.80 -29.42
C LYS A 427 12.70 4.64 -29.57
N ASP A 428 11.47 4.93 -30.00
CA ASP A 428 10.40 3.92 -30.16
C ASP A 428 10.81 2.72 -31.01
N GLU A 429 11.56 2.95 -32.10
CA GLU A 429 12.07 1.91 -32.97
C GLU A 429 13.10 0.98 -32.32
N ASP A 430 13.74 1.41 -31.22
CA ASP A 430 14.77 0.68 -30.49
C ASP A 430 14.20 -0.10 -29.29
N TRP A 431 12.89 0.01 -29.02
CA TRP A 431 12.25 -0.69 -27.91
C TRP A 431 12.27 -2.20 -28.15
N SER A 432 12.87 -2.96 -27.23
CA SER A 432 12.85 -4.42 -27.28
C SER A 432 11.55 -4.96 -26.66
N MET A 433 10.71 -5.57 -27.51
CA MET A 433 9.49 -6.24 -27.08
C MET A 433 9.79 -7.40 -26.13
N GLY A 434 10.88 -8.13 -26.39
CA GLY A 434 11.35 -9.21 -25.53
C GLY A 434 11.76 -8.74 -24.14
N ASN A 435 12.45 -7.59 -24.04
CA ASN A 435 12.87 -7.02 -22.77
C ASN A 435 11.67 -6.54 -21.93
N ILE A 436 10.72 -5.84 -22.56
CA ILE A 436 9.46 -5.40 -21.93
C ILE A 436 8.70 -6.61 -21.36
N VAL A 437 8.48 -7.63 -22.20
CA VAL A 437 7.77 -8.85 -21.78
C VAL A 437 8.54 -9.55 -20.66
N TYR A 438 9.87 -9.65 -20.74
CA TYR A 438 10.69 -10.23 -19.68
C TYR A 438 10.46 -9.51 -18.35
N THR A 439 10.56 -8.18 -18.30
CA THR A 439 10.35 -7.42 -17.06
C THR A 439 8.95 -7.61 -16.48
N LEU A 440 7.90 -7.62 -17.31
CA LEU A 440 6.52 -7.80 -16.83
C LEU A 440 6.22 -9.23 -16.34
N THR A 441 6.95 -10.23 -16.84
CA THR A 441 6.70 -11.66 -16.54
C THR A 441 7.73 -12.31 -15.62
N ASN A 442 8.88 -11.67 -15.39
CA ASN A 442 9.95 -12.20 -14.53
C ASN A 442 9.60 -12.02 -13.05
N ARG A 443 8.74 -12.92 -12.56
CA ARG A 443 8.18 -12.93 -11.20
C ARG A 443 8.13 -14.37 -10.68
N ARG A 444 8.12 -14.55 -9.36
CA ARG A 444 8.11 -15.91 -8.78
C ARG A 444 6.72 -16.53 -8.95
N PHE A 445 6.65 -17.74 -9.51
CA PHE A 445 5.39 -18.44 -9.63
C PHE A 445 4.84 -18.81 -8.24
N GLY A 446 3.56 -18.51 -8.00
CA GLY A 446 2.90 -18.78 -6.72
C GLY A 446 3.04 -17.66 -5.68
N GLU A 447 3.77 -16.59 -5.96
CA GLU A 447 3.81 -15.37 -5.15
C GLU A 447 3.14 -14.24 -5.93
N LYS A 448 2.11 -13.62 -5.34
CA LYS A 448 1.31 -12.60 -6.03
C LYS A 448 2.03 -11.26 -6.02
N CYS A 449 1.99 -10.54 -7.14
CA CYS A 449 2.52 -9.18 -7.24
C CYS A 449 1.43 -8.16 -7.62
N ILE A 450 1.52 -6.95 -7.06
CA ILE A 450 0.79 -5.77 -7.54
C ILE A 450 1.66 -5.06 -8.57
N ALA A 451 1.16 -4.94 -9.80
CA ALA A 451 1.83 -4.25 -10.89
C ALA A 451 1.33 -2.82 -11.05
N TYR A 452 2.22 -1.91 -11.40
CA TYR A 452 1.91 -0.51 -11.67
C TYR A 452 2.93 0.02 -12.67
N ALA A 453 2.49 0.95 -13.51
CA ALA A 453 3.32 1.50 -14.59
C ALA A 453 4.20 2.67 -14.10
N GLU A 454 3.72 3.37 -13.08
CA GLU A 454 4.36 4.48 -12.39
C GLU A 454 3.76 4.59 -10.98
N SER A 455 4.47 5.22 -10.07
CA SER A 455 4.19 5.31 -8.63
C SER A 455 4.16 6.75 -8.14
N HIS A 456 3.90 6.91 -6.83
CA HIS A 456 4.03 8.19 -6.16
C HIS A 456 5.46 8.75 -6.19
N ASP A 457 6.51 7.92 -6.23
CA ASP A 457 7.91 8.39 -6.33
C ASP A 457 8.18 9.08 -7.67
N GLN A 458 7.75 8.50 -8.79
CA GLN A 458 7.86 9.13 -10.11
C GLN A 458 7.02 10.41 -10.24
N ALA A 459 5.99 10.56 -9.40
CA ALA A 459 5.21 11.78 -9.38
C ALA A 459 5.94 12.92 -8.66
N LEU A 460 6.96 12.67 -7.84
CA LEU A 460 7.67 13.70 -7.07
C LEU A 460 8.59 14.58 -7.93
N VAL A 461 8.88 15.78 -7.41
CA VAL A 461 9.87 16.68 -8.00
C VAL A 461 11.23 16.01 -8.14
N GLY A 462 11.81 16.09 -9.34
CA GLY A 462 13.08 15.43 -9.67
C GLY A 462 12.93 14.24 -10.63
N ASP A 463 11.71 13.74 -10.82
CA ASP A 463 11.36 12.82 -11.90
C ASP A 463 10.20 13.38 -12.76
N LYS A 464 9.70 12.59 -13.71
CA LYS A 464 8.54 12.91 -14.54
C LYS A 464 7.53 11.76 -14.52
N SER A 465 6.24 12.09 -14.50
CA SER A 465 5.17 11.12 -14.78
C SER A 465 5.30 10.53 -16.18
N LEU A 466 4.68 9.38 -16.46
CA LEU A 466 4.62 8.80 -17.80
C LEU A 466 4.05 9.79 -18.81
N ALA A 467 2.98 10.50 -18.42
CA ALA A 467 2.37 11.52 -19.27
C ALA A 467 3.37 12.63 -19.63
N PHE A 468 4.15 13.11 -18.64
CA PHE A 468 5.11 14.18 -18.87
C PHE A 468 6.39 13.71 -19.59
N TRP A 469 6.82 12.45 -19.43
CA TRP A 469 7.82 11.83 -20.29
C TRP A 469 7.37 11.76 -21.76
N LEU A 470 6.08 11.49 -22.00
CA LEU A 470 5.53 11.28 -23.33
C LEU A 470 5.19 12.57 -24.07
N MET A 471 4.72 13.60 -23.37
CA MET A 471 4.12 14.80 -23.97
C MET A 471 4.81 16.11 -23.56
N ASP A 472 5.57 16.11 -22.46
CA ASP A 472 6.31 17.25 -21.92
C ASP A 472 5.47 18.55 -21.94
N LYS A 473 6.05 19.69 -22.33
CA LYS A 473 5.38 21.00 -22.35
C LYS A 473 4.21 21.11 -23.34
N GLU A 474 4.07 20.21 -24.31
CA GLU A 474 2.91 20.25 -25.21
C GLU A 474 1.61 19.95 -24.47
N MET A 475 1.68 19.32 -23.29
CA MET A 475 0.52 19.14 -22.41
C MET A 475 -0.18 20.47 -22.08
N TYR A 476 0.58 21.57 -21.97
CA TYR A 476 0.04 22.88 -21.57
C TYR A 476 -0.70 23.61 -22.70
N THR A 477 -0.48 23.24 -23.96
CA THR A 477 -0.98 23.99 -25.13
C THR A 477 -1.85 23.15 -26.06
N ASN A 478 -1.66 21.83 -26.10
CA ASN A 478 -2.24 20.95 -27.10
C ASN A 478 -3.18 19.88 -26.53
N MET A 479 -3.45 19.93 -25.22
CA MET A 479 -4.47 19.08 -24.58
C MET A 479 -5.90 19.56 -24.82
N SER A 480 -6.13 20.71 -25.48
CA SER A 480 -7.47 21.09 -25.92
C SER A 480 -7.90 20.29 -27.16
N SER A 481 -9.15 19.82 -27.16
CA SER A 481 -9.83 19.25 -28.33
C SER A 481 -10.18 20.30 -29.38
N LEU A 482 -10.14 21.59 -29.03
CA LEU A 482 -10.41 22.71 -29.93
C LEU A 482 -9.22 23.07 -30.83
N VAL A 483 -8.02 22.54 -30.52
CA VAL A 483 -6.84 22.67 -31.36
C VAL A 483 -6.51 21.33 -32.04
N PRO A 484 -5.93 21.34 -33.25
CA PRO A 484 -5.50 20.12 -33.91
C PRO A 484 -4.54 19.31 -33.03
N MET A 485 -4.77 17.99 -32.97
CA MET A 485 -3.91 17.09 -32.20
C MET A 485 -2.55 16.98 -32.89
N THR A 486 -1.48 17.34 -32.18
CA THR A 486 -0.11 17.16 -32.69
C THR A 486 0.28 15.70 -32.64
N HIS A 487 1.30 15.32 -33.42
CA HIS A 487 1.85 13.96 -33.37
C HIS A 487 2.40 13.59 -31.99
N ILE A 488 2.90 14.57 -31.21
CA ILE A 488 3.40 14.35 -29.84
C ILE A 488 2.25 14.00 -28.89
N ILE A 489 1.16 14.78 -28.91
CA ILE A 489 -0.01 14.49 -28.08
C ILE A 489 -0.70 13.19 -28.49
N ASP A 490 -0.82 12.91 -29.80
CA ASP A 490 -1.37 11.63 -30.26
C ASP A 490 -0.54 10.45 -29.76
N ARG A 491 0.77 10.47 -30.03
CA ARG A 491 1.71 9.45 -29.53
C ARG A 491 1.61 9.29 -28.02
N GLY A 492 1.58 10.39 -27.28
CA GLY A 492 1.55 10.36 -25.82
C GLY A 492 0.25 9.77 -25.26
N ILE A 493 -0.91 10.16 -25.81
CA ILE A 493 -2.20 9.58 -25.42
C ILE A 493 -2.23 8.09 -25.75
N GLN A 494 -1.77 7.67 -26.94
CA GLN A 494 -1.76 6.25 -27.28
C GLN A 494 -0.83 5.47 -26.35
N LEU A 495 0.45 5.84 -26.25
CA LEU A 495 1.42 5.11 -25.43
C LEU A 495 1.06 5.08 -23.95
N HIS A 496 0.47 6.14 -23.40
CA HIS A 496 0.00 6.16 -22.01
C HIS A 496 -1.03 5.05 -21.76
N LYS A 497 -2.04 4.92 -22.63
CA LYS A 497 -3.03 3.84 -22.56
C LYS A 497 -2.39 2.46 -22.74
N MET A 498 -1.49 2.32 -23.71
CA MET A 498 -0.84 1.04 -24.04
C MET A 498 0.06 0.53 -22.92
N ILE A 499 0.90 1.39 -22.35
CA ILE A 499 1.80 1.06 -21.24
C ILE A 499 1.00 0.59 -20.02
N ARG A 500 -0.07 1.33 -19.68
CA ARG A 500 -0.94 0.98 -18.55
C ARG A 500 -1.67 -0.33 -18.77
N LEU A 501 -2.27 -0.54 -19.95
CA LEU A 501 -2.98 -1.79 -20.26
C LEU A 501 -2.04 -3.00 -20.34
N LEU A 502 -0.83 -2.85 -20.91
CA LEU A 502 0.14 -3.93 -20.96
C LEU A 502 0.60 -4.30 -19.54
N THR A 503 0.88 -3.31 -18.70
CA THR A 503 1.23 -3.52 -17.29
C THR A 503 0.08 -4.19 -16.53
N HIS A 504 -1.15 -3.74 -16.73
CA HIS A 504 -2.35 -4.29 -16.09
C HIS A 504 -2.67 -5.72 -16.56
N GLY A 505 -2.45 -6.03 -17.84
CA GLY A 505 -2.74 -7.33 -18.43
C GLY A 505 -1.67 -8.39 -18.15
N LEU A 506 -0.39 -7.99 -18.09
CA LEU A 506 0.75 -8.91 -18.08
C LEU A 506 1.61 -8.85 -16.82
N GLY A 507 1.58 -7.73 -16.07
CA GLY A 507 2.56 -7.39 -15.05
C GLY A 507 2.34 -8.00 -13.66
N GLY A 508 1.13 -8.46 -13.32
CA GLY A 508 0.79 -8.79 -11.93
C GLY A 508 -0.49 -9.60 -11.72
N GLU A 509 -0.77 -9.92 -10.46
CA GLU A 509 -2.01 -10.51 -9.94
C GLU A 509 -2.91 -9.45 -9.26
N GLY A 510 -2.44 -8.22 -9.18
CA GLY A 510 -3.21 -7.01 -8.92
C GLY A 510 -2.62 -5.82 -9.69
N TYR A 511 -3.36 -4.72 -9.72
CA TYR A 511 -2.98 -3.47 -10.37
C TYR A 511 -3.02 -2.32 -9.37
N LEU A 512 -2.09 -1.36 -9.49
CA LEU A 512 -2.08 -0.12 -8.70
C LEU A 512 -1.93 1.10 -9.61
N ASN A 513 -2.60 2.18 -9.23
CA ASN A 513 -2.50 3.49 -9.85
C ASN A 513 -2.42 4.59 -8.79
N PHE A 514 -1.43 5.47 -8.88
CA PHE A 514 -1.33 6.65 -8.03
C PHE A 514 -2.23 7.79 -8.52
N MET A 515 -2.91 8.45 -7.57
CA MET A 515 -3.92 9.46 -7.86
C MET A 515 -3.47 10.53 -8.86
N GLY A 516 -4.24 10.73 -9.93
CA GLY A 516 -3.96 11.66 -11.01
C GLY A 516 -3.35 10.99 -12.26
N ASN A 517 -2.58 9.93 -12.09
CA ASN A 517 -1.91 9.26 -13.21
C ASN A 517 -2.92 8.56 -14.12
N GLU A 518 -4.13 8.28 -13.64
CA GLU A 518 -5.17 7.63 -14.42
C GLU A 518 -5.61 8.44 -15.65
N PHE A 519 -5.52 9.76 -15.55
CA PHE A 519 -5.86 10.68 -16.62
C PHE A 519 -4.63 11.39 -17.21
N GLY A 520 -3.42 10.96 -16.85
CA GLY A 520 -2.18 11.60 -17.29
C GLY A 520 -2.03 13.02 -16.75
N HIS A 521 -2.15 13.19 -15.43
CA HIS A 521 -1.96 14.48 -14.77
C HIS A 521 -0.62 15.14 -15.19
N PRO A 522 -0.63 16.43 -15.57
CA PRO A 522 0.58 17.15 -15.99
C PRO A 522 1.51 17.46 -14.82
N GLU A 523 2.63 18.13 -15.08
CA GLU A 523 3.56 18.64 -14.07
C GLU A 523 4.15 17.51 -13.19
N TRP A 524 4.37 17.81 -11.90
CA TRP A 524 4.88 16.92 -10.87
C TRP A 524 4.25 17.32 -9.52
N LEU A 525 4.47 16.49 -8.50
CA LEU A 525 4.10 16.69 -7.11
C LEU A 525 5.30 17.25 -6.35
N ASP A 526 5.13 18.37 -5.65
CA ASP A 526 6.16 18.90 -4.75
C ASP A 526 5.49 19.44 -3.50
N PHE A 527 6.01 19.02 -2.34
CA PHE A 527 5.47 19.42 -1.05
C PHE A 527 6.12 20.72 -0.57
N PRO A 528 5.44 21.51 0.28
CA PRO A 528 6.00 22.72 0.88
C PRO A 528 7.30 22.43 1.64
N ARG A 529 8.39 23.08 1.21
CA ARG A 529 9.72 22.96 1.82
C ARG A 529 10.51 24.24 1.59
N VAL A 530 11.65 24.39 2.28
CA VAL A 530 12.52 25.56 2.14
C VAL A 530 12.91 25.79 0.66
N GLY A 531 13.23 24.71 -0.07
CA GLY A 531 13.67 24.79 -1.46
C GLY A 531 12.62 25.23 -2.48
N ASN A 532 11.34 25.37 -2.10
CA ASN A 532 10.28 25.92 -2.95
C ASN A 532 9.50 27.04 -2.26
N ASN A 533 10.09 27.69 -1.25
CA ASN A 533 9.48 28.75 -0.46
C ASN A 533 8.16 28.34 0.21
N HIS A 534 8.09 27.11 0.73
CA HIS A 534 6.89 26.54 1.37
C HIS A 534 5.64 26.58 0.47
N SER A 535 5.83 26.39 -0.83
CA SER A 535 4.75 26.45 -1.80
C SER A 535 3.88 25.19 -1.73
N TYR A 536 2.56 25.40 -1.70
CA TYR A 536 1.56 24.35 -1.90
C TYR A 536 1.10 24.24 -3.37
N HIS A 537 1.71 25.01 -4.28
CA HIS A 537 1.25 25.08 -5.67
C HIS A 537 1.28 23.72 -6.39
N TYR A 538 2.25 22.86 -6.09
CA TYR A 538 2.33 21.52 -6.69
C TYR A 538 1.82 20.42 -5.74
N ALA A 539 1.47 20.74 -4.49
CA ALA A 539 0.92 19.81 -3.50
C ALA A 539 -0.60 19.65 -3.66
N ARG A 540 -1.06 19.36 -4.88
CA ARG A 540 -2.48 19.35 -5.27
C ARG A 540 -2.74 18.37 -6.43
N ARG A 541 -4.02 18.09 -6.69
CA ARG A 541 -4.47 17.34 -7.87
C ARG A 541 -5.51 18.10 -8.67
N GLN A 542 -5.19 18.34 -9.94
CA GLN A 542 -5.99 19.13 -10.87
C GLN A 542 -7.16 18.31 -11.45
N PHE A 543 -8.03 17.77 -10.60
CA PHE A 543 -9.19 16.97 -11.06
C PHE A 543 -10.12 17.75 -11.99
N ASN A 544 -10.10 19.08 -11.90
CA ASN A 544 -10.79 19.98 -12.83
C ASN A 544 -10.36 19.80 -14.30
N LEU A 545 -9.17 19.26 -14.59
CA LEU A 545 -8.73 18.97 -15.95
C LEU A 545 -9.55 17.86 -16.62
N VAL A 546 -10.06 16.91 -15.83
CA VAL A 546 -10.94 15.84 -16.29
C VAL A 546 -12.36 16.34 -16.49
N ASP A 547 -12.80 17.27 -15.62
CA ASP A 547 -14.17 17.80 -15.62
C ASP A 547 -14.43 18.83 -16.75
N MET A 548 -13.39 19.24 -17.48
CA MET A 548 -13.51 20.15 -18.62
C MET A 548 -13.61 19.37 -19.93
N ASP A 549 -14.82 19.24 -20.48
CA ASP A 549 -15.14 18.45 -21.69
C ASP A 549 -14.28 18.78 -22.92
N HIS A 550 -13.74 19.99 -23.01
CA HIS A 550 -12.91 20.39 -24.13
C HIS A 550 -11.43 19.97 -23.97
N LEU A 551 -11.00 19.41 -22.83
CA LEU A 551 -9.63 18.93 -22.62
C LEU A 551 -9.53 17.41 -22.76
N ARG A 552 -8.46 16.93 -23.37
CA ARG A 552 -8.25 15.51 -23.72
C ARG A 552 -8.00 14.59 -22.51
N TYR A 553 -7.85 15.11 -21.29
CA TYR A 553 -7.65 14.30 -20.07
C TYR A 553 -8.83 13.35 -19.79
N HIS A 554 -10.07 13.76 -20.13
CA HIS A 554 -11.25 12.91 -19.98
C HIS A 554 -11.17 11.63 -20.83
N GLN A 555 -10.38 11.64 -21.91
CA GLN A 555 -10.20 10.48 -22.80
C GLN A 555 -9.34 9.40 -22.14
N LEU A 556 -8.27 9.81 -21.44
CA LEU A 556 -7.44 8.91 -20.64
C LEU A 556 -8.21 8.40 -19.42
N TYR A 557 -8.98 9.26 -18.75
CA TYR A 557 -9.87 8.87 -17.66
C TYR A 557 -10.90 7.81 -18.10
N ALA A 558 -11.58 8.02 -19.24
CA ALA A 558 -12.54 7.07 -19.79
C ALA A 558 -11.88 5.73 -20.12
N PHE A 559 -10.66 5.75 -20.68
CA PHE A 559 -9.93 4.52 -20.94
C PHE A 559 -9.59 3.76 -19.66
N ASP A 560 -9.10 4.44 -18.62
CA ASP A 560 -8.78 3.81 -17.35
C ASP A 560 -10.00 3.13 -16.72
N ARG A 561 -11.12 3.85 -16.72
CA ARG A 561 -12.40 3.34 -16.25
C ARG A 561 -12.78 2.05 -16.95
N ASP A 562 -12.73 2.06 -18.28
CA ASP A 562 -13.20 0.93 -19.07
C ASP A 562 -12.17 -0.21 -19.07
N MET A 563 -10.87 0.05 -18.89
CA MET A 563 -9.85 -0.95 -18.58
C MET A 563 -10.17 -1.71 -17.29
N ASN A 564 -10.43 -1.01 -16.18
CA ASN A 564 -10.74 -1.62 -14.89
C ASN A 564 -12.07 -2.39 -14.91
N ARG A 565 -13.11 -1.85 -15.54
CA ARG A 565 -14.42 -2.53 -15.71
C ARG A 565 -14.30 -3.78 -16.58
N THR A 566 -13.43 -3.73 -17.59
CA THR A 566 -13.14 -4.88 -18.44
C THR A 566 -12.40 -5.96 -17.65
N GLU A 567 -11.47 -5.60 -16.75
CA GLU A 567 -10.86 -6.57 -15.86
C GLU A 567 -11.85 -7.16 -14.86
N ASP A 568 -12.75 -6.35 -14.30
CA ASP A 568 -13.78 -6.86 -13.37
C ASP A 568 -14.64 -7.96 -14.04
N LYS A 569 -15.00 -7.73 -15.31
CA LYS A 569 -15.77 -8.66 -16.13
C LYS A 569 -15.03 -9.94 -16.49
N TYR A 570 -13.76 -9.86 -16.90
CA TYR A 570 -13.03 -11.02 -17.45
C TYR A 570 -12.03 -11.66 -16.47
N GLY A 571 -11.57 -10.92 -15.46
CA GLY A 571 -10.80 -11.43 -14.32
C GLY A 571 -9.38 -11.85 -14.63
N TRP A 572 -8.67 -11.15 -15.52
CA TRP A 572 -7.33 -11.57 -15.92
C TRP A 572 -6.28 -11.43 -14.81
N LEU A 573 -6.42 -10.48 -13.88
CA LEU A 573 -5.45 -10.35 -12.79
C LEU A 573 -5.47 -11.58 -11.87
N ALA A 574 -6.65 -12.15 -11.62
CA ALA A 574 -6.80 -13.35 -10.80
C ALA A 574 -6.51 -14.66 -11.54
N ALA A 575 -6.30 -14.60 -12.86
CA ALA A 575 -6.00 -15.77 -13.66
C ALA A 575 -4.51 -16.14 -13.59
N GLN A 576 -4.23 -17.40 -13.97
CA GLN A 576 -2.87 -17.90 -14.14
C GLN A 576 -2.05 -16.97 -15.08
N PRO A 577 -0.70 -17.01 -14.97
CA PRO A 577 0.17 -16.22 -15.82
C PRO A 577 -0.16 -16.38 -17.31
N ALA A 578 -0.04 -15.26 -18.05
CA ALA A 578 -0.34 -15.24 -19.47
C ALA A 578 0.59 -16.16 -20.27
N PHE A 579 0.11 -16.62 -21.42
CA PHE A 579 0.96 -17.24 -22.43
C PHE A 579 1.22 -16.22 -23.54
N VAL A 580 2.49 -15.84 -23.71
CA VAL A 580 2.93 -14.85 -24.69
C VAL A 580 3.28 -15.55 -26.00
N SER A 581 2.40 -15.46 -26.99
CA SER A 581 2.59 -16.05 -28.31
C SER A 581 3.44 -15.19 -29.24
N ALA A 582 3.52 -13.87 -29.03
CA ALA A 582 4.39 -13.03 -29.86
C ALA A 582 5.03 -11.90 -29.04
N LYS A 583 6.29 -11.63 -29.38
CA LYS A 583 7.13 -10.52 -28.92
C LYS A 583 8.03 -10.11 -30.09
N HIS A 584 7.41 -9.68 -31.18
CA HIS A 584 8.04 -9.49 -32.47
C HIS A 584 8.82 -8.18 -32.50
N GLU A 585 10.13 -8.25 -32.66
CA GLU A 585 11.01 -7.07 -32.54
C GLU A 585 10.90 -6.13 -33.72
N GLU A 586 10.86 -6.62 -34.97
CA GLU A 586 10.79 -5.74 -36.16
C GLU A 586 9.42 -5.07 -36.29
N ASP A 587 8.35 -5.86 -36.20
CA ASP A 587 6.97 -5.36 -36.23
C ASP A 587 6.57 -4.61 -34.96
N LYS A 588 7.33 -4.70 -33.87
CA LYS A 588 7.01 -4.13 -32.55
C LYS A 588 5.63 -4.60 -32.03
N VAL A 589 5.33 -5.89 -32.22
CA VAL A 589 4.03 -6.48 -31.85
C VAL A 589 4.18 -7.44 -30.67
N ILE A 590 3.32 -7.27 -29.65
CA ILE A 590 3.19 -8.20 -28.53
C ILE A 590 1.79 -8.83 -28.58
N VAL A 591 1.73 -10.15 -28.47
CA VAL A 591 0.47 -10.90 -28.40
C VAL A 591 0.52 -11.91 -27.27
N PHE A 592 -0.50 -11.92 -26.42
CA PHE A 592 -0.64 -12.90 -25.36
C PHE A 592 -2.10 -13.20 -25.03
N ASP A 593 -2.36 -14.36 -24.44
CA ASP A 593 -3.66 -14.71 -23.89
C ASP A 593 -3.60 -14.76 -22.36
N ARG A 594 -4.60 -14.18 -21.70
CA ARG A 594 -4.82 -14.30 -20.25
C ARG A 594 -6.31 -14.32 -19.95
N ALA A 595 -6.77 -15.28 -19.15
CA ALA A 595 -8.19 -15.46 -18.81
C ALA A 595 -9.15 -15.53 -20.02
N ASN A 596 -8.75 -16.23 -21.10
CA ASN A 596 -9.50 -16.30 -22.37
C ASN A 596 -9.72 -14.94 -23.06
N VAL A 597 -8.97 -13.91 -22.66
CA VAL A 597 -8.85 -12.63 -23.35
C VAL A 597 -7.54 -12.64 -24.12
N LEU A 598 -7.62 -12.34 -25.40
CA LEU A 598 -6.48 -12.19 -26.29
C LEU A 598 -6.11 -10.71 -26.37
N PHE A 599 -4.86 -10.42 -26.03
CA PHE A 599 -4.29 -9.09 -26.02
C PHE A 599 -3.36 -8.93 -27.22
N ILE A 600 -3.54 -7.85 -27.98
CA ILE A 600 -2.74 -7.56 -29.18
C ILE A 600 -2.27 -6.13 -29.07
N PHE A 601 -0.95 -5.93 -28.99
CA PHE A 601 -0.33 -4.62 -28.93
C PHE A 601 0.54 -4.37 -30.16
N ASN A 602 0.36 -3.22 -30.80
CA ASN A 602 1.25 -2.72 -31.85
C ASN A 602 1.95 -1.45 -31.35
N PHE A 603 3.23 -1.58 -31.01
CA PHE A 603 4.10 -0.47 -30.60
C PHE A 603 4.90 0.13 -31.77
N HIS A 604 4.63 -0.28 -33.01
CA HIS A 604 5.35 0.28 -34.16
C HIS A 604 5.00 1.77 -34.34
N PRO A 605 5.99 2.68 -34.46
CA PRO A 605 5.72 4.12 -34.47
C PRO A 605 4.94 4.60 -35.72
N SER A 606 5.00 3.87 -36.84
CA SER A 606 4.39 4.28 -38.11
C SER A 606 3.65 3.20 -38.91
N LYS A 607 3.86 1.90 -38.65
CA LYS A 607 3.23 0.83 -39.45
C LYS A 607 1.93 0.37 -38.79
N SER A 608 0.91 0.23 -39.60
CA SER A 608 -0.31 -0.52 -39.28
C SER A 608 -0.33 -1.80 -40.10
N PHE A 609 -0.75 -2.90 -39.48
CA PHE A 609 -0.73 -4.20 -40.14
C PHE A 609 -2.14 -4.62 -40.55
N GLN A 610 -2.29 -5.03 -41.81
CA GLN A 610 -3.51 -5.67 -42.30
C GLN A 610 -3.28 -7.17 -42.42
N ASN A 611 -4.30 -7.96 -42.13
CA ASN A 611 -4.24 -9.43 -42.21
C ASN A 611 -3.08 -10.04 -41.39
N TYR A 612 -2.71 -9.42 -40.27
CA TYR A 612 -1.63 -9.91 -39.40
C TYR A 612 -2.06 -11.21 -38.75
N ARG A 613 -1.28 -12.27 -38.91
CA ARG A 613 -1.63 -13.59 -38.35
C ARG A 613 -1.19 -13.67 -36.90
N ILE A 614 -2.10 -14.09 -36.03
CA ILE A 614 -1.85 -14.30 -34.60
C ILE A 614 -2.30 -15.68 -34.18
N GLY A 615 -1.57 -16.29 -33.24
CA GLY A 615 -1.93 -17.60 -32.67
C GLY A 615 -3.02 -17.44 -31.61
N VAL A 616 -3.93 -18.40 -31.54
CA VAL A 616 -5.00 -18.45 -30.52
C VAL A 616 -5.18 -19.89 -30.02
N GLU A 617 -5.51 -20.02 -28.73
CA GLU A 617 -5.71 -21.35 -28.13
C GLU A 617 -7.04 -21.97 -28.58
N VAL A 618 -8.15 -21.27 -28.35
CA VAL A 618 -9.50 -21.79 -28.55
C VAL A 618 -9.96 -21.51 -29.98
N PRO A 619 -10.39 -22.52 -30.76
CA PRO A 619 -10.96 -22.26 -32.07
C PRO A 619 -12.35 -21.64 -31.94
N GLY A 620 -12.69 -20.76 -32.87
CA GLY A 620 -14.03 -20.25 -33.07
C GLY A 620 -14.02 -18.78 -33.45
N LYS A 621 -14.90 -18.02 -32.82
CA LYS A 621 -15.19 -16.63 -33.18
C LYS A 621 -14.82 -15.66 -32.07
N TYR A 622 -14.09 -14.62 -32.44
CA TYR A 622 -13.60 -13.57 -31.57
C TYR A 622 -14.22 -12.21 -31.91
N LYS A 623 -14.41 -11.37 -30.88
CA LYS A 623 -14.92 -9.99 -31.00
C LYS A 623 -14.12 -9.02 -30.16
N ILE A 624 -14.06 -7.77 -30.62
CA ILE A 624 -13.46 -6.64 -29.89
C ILE A 624 -14.25 -6.38 -28.61
N LYS A 625 -13.53 -6.21 -27.50
CA LYS A 625 -14.09 -5.87 -26.18
C LYS A 625 -13.54 -4.60 -25.57
N LEU A 626 -12.32 -4.25 -25.94
CA LEU A 626 -11.70 -2.97 -25.62
C LEU A 626 -10.75 -2.65 -26.77
N ASP A 627 -10.82 -1.43 -27.27
CA ASP A 627 -10.00 -0.96 -28.37
C ASP A 627 -9.46 0.43 -28.01
N THR A 628 -8.14 0.51 -27.84
CA THR A 628 -7.50 1.78 -27.50
C THR A 628 -7.68 2.84 -28.58
N ASP A 629 -7.99 2.46 -29.83
CA ASP A 629 -8.15 3.37 -30.95
C ASP A 629 -9.56 3.99 -31.02
N GLU A 630 -10.49 3.69 -30.10
CA GLU A 630 -11.79 4.37 -30.08
C GLU A 630 -11.64 5.88 -29.87
N THR A 631 -12.49 6.66 -30.54
CA THR A 631 -12.50 8.13 -30.45
C THR A 631 -12.82 8.61 -29.04
N LEU A 632 -13.60 7.84 -28.27
CA LEU A 632 -13.86 8.06 -26.85
C LEU A 632 -12.56 8.16 -26.02
N TYR A 633 -11.55 7.35 -26.38
CA TYR A 633 -10.25 7.32 -25.71
C TYR A 633 -9.20 8.17 -26.42
N GLY A 634 -9.60 9.04 -27.35
CA GLY A 634 -8.68 9.87 -28.13
C GLY A 634 -7.90 9.10 -29.20
N GLY A 635 -8.45 7.98 -29.68
CA GLY A 635 -7.94 7.28 -30.86
C GLY A 635 -8.61 7.73 -32.17
N HIS A 636 -8.31 7.02 -33.26
CA HIS A 636 -8.71 7.39 -34.63
C HIS A 636 -9.93 6.63 -35.18
N GLY A 637 -10.50 5.69 -34.42
CA GLY A 637 -11.71 4.95 -34.77
C GLY A 637 -11.58 4.07 -36.00
N ARG A 638 -10.42 3.42 -36.20
CA ARG A 638 -10.12 2.70 -37.46
C ARG A 638 -10.69 1.29 -37.54
N LEU A 639 -11.21 0.74 -36.44
CA LEU A 639 -11.73 -0.63 -36.37
C LEU A 639 -13.26 -0.65 -36.31
N ASP A 640 -13.88 -1.52 -37.10
CA ASP A 640 -15.32 -1.81 -36.97
C ASP A 640 -15.54 -2.90 -35.93
N HIS A 641 -16.17 -2.54 -34.81
CA HIS A 641 -16.44 -3.44 -33.68
C HIS A 641 -17.48 -4.52 -33.99
N ASN A 642 -18.19 -4.43 -35.12
CA ASN A 642 -19.06 -5.50 -35.62
C ASN A 642 -18.27 -6.63 -36.32
N THR A 643 -16.98 -6.41 -36.60
CA THR A 643 -16.13 -7.40 -37.26
C THR A 643 -16.05 -8.68 -36.43
N GLU A 644 -16.27 -9.80 -37.10
CA GLU A 644 -16.13 -11.13 -36.53
C GLU A 644 -14.80 -11.75 -37.01
N PHE A 645 -13.92 -12.09 -36.07
CA PHE A 645 -12.65 -12.73 -36.37
C PHE A 645 -12.78 -14.24 -36.19
N PHE A 646 -12.53 -14.99 -37.26
CA PHE A 646 -12.63 -16.45 -37.25
C PHE A 646 -11.25 -17.09 -37.20
N SER A 647 -11.06 -18.03 -36.29
CA SER A 647 -9.84 -18.83 -36.25
C SER A 647 -9.87 -19.96 -37.26
N GLU A 648 -8.71 -20.30 -37.80
CA GLU A 648 -8.44 -21.46 -38.62
C GLU A 648 -7.61 -22.46 -37.80
N SER A 649 -7.79 -23.77 -38.08
CA SER A 649 -6.96 -24.84 -37.54
C SER A 649 -5.58 -24.84 -38.21
N HIS A 650 -4.83 -23.77 -37.99
CA HIS A 650 -3.51 -23.52 -38.54
C HIS A 650 -2.57 -23.14 -37.38
N PRO A 651 -1.70 -24.07 -36.93
CA PRO A 651 -0.77 -23.80 -35.85
C PRO A 651 0.14 -22.61 -36.15
N PHE A 652 0.32 -21.73 -35.18
CA PHE A 652 1.15 -20.53 -35.33
C PHE A 652 1.68 -20.08 -33.96
N ASN A 653 2.97 -19.77 -33.87
CA ASN A 653 3.65 -19.31 -32.66
C ASN A 653 3.32 -20.11 -31.38
N GLY A 654 3.35 -21.44 -31.47
CA GLY A 654 3.10 -22.33 -30.32
C GLY A 654 1.63 -22.47 -29.91
N ARG A 655 0.70 -21.95 -30.72
CA ARG A 655 -0.75 -22.14 -30.55
C ARG A 655 -1.32 -23.10 -31.60
N PRO A 656 -2.39 -23.86 -31.28
CA PRO A 656 -2.99 -24.82 -32.20
C PRO A 656 -3.81 -24.17 -33.34
N ASN A 657 -4.36 -22.96 -33.10
CA ASN A 657 -5.18 -22.24 -34.07
C ASN A 657 -4.57 -20.86 -34.35
N SER A 658 -5.02 -20.20 -35.42
CA SER A 658 -4.63 -18.81 -35.70
C SER A 658 -5.72 -18.06 -36.46
N MET A 659 -5.68 -16.73 -36.42
CA MET A 659 -6.57 -15.86 -37.18
C MET A 659 -5.82 -14.65 -37.74
N LYS A 660 -6.45 -13.97 -38.69
CA LYS A 660 -5.94 -12.72 -39.27
C LYS A 660 -6.69 -11.53 -38.67
N VAL A 661 -5.96 -10.51 -38.27
CA VAL A 661 -6.50 -9.29 -37.66
C VAL A 661 -5.91 -8.05 -38.34
N ASN A 662 -6.65 -6.94 -38.31
CA ASN A 662 -6.12 -5.63 -38.64
C ASN A 662 -5.70 -4.95 -37.34
N ILE A 663 -4.45 -4.51 -37.24
CA ILE A 663 -3.85 -4.01 -36.01
C ILE A 663 -3.28 -2.60 -36.25
N PRO A 664 -4.12 -1.56 -36.16
CA PRO A 664 -3.62 -0.19 -36.17
C PRO A 664 -2.91 0.15 -34.85
N ASN A 665 -3.54 -0.17 -33.70
CA ASN A 665 -3.05 0.06 -32.32
C ASN A 665 -3.35 -1.19 -31.46
N VAL A 666 -3.72 -1.04 -30.17
CA VAL A 666 -4.05 -2.15 -29.27
C VAL A 666 -5.52 -2.54 -29.34
N THR A 667 -5.78 -3.84 -29.38
CA THR A 667 -7.13 -4.40 -29.38
C THR A 667 -7.21 -5.61 -28.46
N LEU A 668 -8.20 -5.64 -27.57
CA LEU A 668 -8.58 -6.82 -26.79
C LEU A 668 -9.70 -7.56 -27.49
N LEU A 669 -9.46 -8.85 -27.74
CA LEU A 669 -10.43 -9.75 -28.34
C LEU A 669 -10.84 -10.82 -27.33
N THR A 670 -12.11 -11.19 -27.31
CA THR A 670 -12.58 -12.35 -26.54
C THR A 670 -13.36 -13.29 -27.43
N HIS A 671 -13.27 -14.60 -27.14
CA HIS A 671 -14.12 -15.59 -27.77
C HIS A 671 -15.60 -15.30 -27.47
N GLN A 672 -16.52 -15.45 -28.44
CA GLN A 672 -17.94 -15.09 -28.22
C GLN A 672 -18.64 -16.05 -27.23
N ASN A 673 -18.16 -17.30 -27.14
CA ASN A 673 -18.59 -18.30 -26.16
C ASN A 673 -17.36 -18.85 -25.44
N PRO A 674 -16.70 -18.09 -24.57
CA PRO A 674 -15.51 -18.60 -23.89
C PRO A 674 -15.95 -19.80 -23.03
N PRO A 675 -15.16 -20.88 -22.98
CA PRO A 675 -15.40 -21.91 -21.95
C PRO A 675 -15.43 -21.20 -20.59
N SER A 676 -16.39 -21.59 -19.74
CA SER A 676 -16.55 -20.98 -18.42
C SER A 676 -15.20 -20.95 -17.71
N PRO A 677 -14.81 -19.83 -17.08
CA PRO A 677 -13.58 -19.81 -16.31
C PRO A 677 -13.62 -20.97 -15.30
N PRO A 678 -12.51 -21.70 -15.09
CA PRO A 678 -12.50 -22.75 -14.09
C PRO A 678 -12.89 -22.11 -12.75
N ASN A 679 -13.99 -22.58 -12.17
CA ASN A 679 -14.33 -22.23 -10.80
C ASN A 679 -13.13 -22.64 -9.94
N MET A 680 -12.41 -21.67 -9.38
CA MET A 680 -11.58 -21.91 -8.20
C MET A 680 -12.50 -22.07 -6.98
N ALA A 681 -13.45 -23.00 -7.07
CA ALA A 681 -14.06 -23.58 -5.88
C ALA A 681 -13.00 -24.54 -5.34
N SER A 682 -12.50 -24.22 -4.14
CA SER A 682 -11.76 -25.08 -3.22
C SER A 682 -11.45 -26.47 -3.77
N SER A 683 -10.18 -26.78 -3.99
CA SER A 683 -9.72 -28.17 -4.02
C SER A 683 -10.26 -28.88 -2.80
N GLY A 684 -11.36 -29.62 -3.00
CA GLY A 684 -12.04 -30.34 -1.95
C GLY A 684 -11.09 -31.37 -1.38
N PHE A 685 -10.55 -31.10 -0.20
CA PHE A 685 -10.15 -32.17 0.70
C PHE A 685 -11.38 -33.07 0.87
N LYS A 686 -11.32 -34.26 0.26
CA LYS A 686 -12.25 -35.33 0.56
C LYS A 686 -12.26 -35.49 2.09
N LYS A 687 -13.39 -35.17 2.73
CA LYS A 687 -13.65 -35.53 4.11
C LYS A 687 -13.36 -37.02 4.28
N ILE A 688 -12.29 -37.34 4.98
CA ILE A 688 -12.05 -38.68 5.50
C ILE A 688 -13.13 -38.91 6.57
N PRO A 689 -13.88 -40.02 6.55
CA PRO A 689 -14.93 -40.26 7.53
C PRO A 689 -14.32 -40.36 8.92
N SER A 690 -14.96 -39.72 9.90
CA SER A 690 -14.61 -39.80 11.31
C SER A 690 -14.63 -41.26 11.79
N ALA A 691 -13.46 -41.86 11.99
CA ALA A 691 -13.33 -43.04 12.81
C ALA A 691 -13.29 -42.59 14.28
N LYS A 692 -14.20 -43.16 15.09
CA LYS A 692 -14.20 -43.03 16.55
C LYS A 692 -12.85 -43.46 17.11
N LEU A 693 -12.23 -42.60 17.92
CA LEU A 693 -11.63 -42.92 19.22
C LEU A 693 -11.34 -41.62 19.97
#